data_AF-C2JZ46-F1
#
_entry.id   AF-C2JZ46-F1
#
_cell.length_a   1.000
_cell.length_b   1.000
_cell.length_c   1.000
_cell.angle_alpha   90.00
_cell.angle_beta   90.00
_cell.angle_gamma   90.00
#
_symmetry.space_group_name_H-M   'P 1'
#
loop_
_entity.id
_entity.type
_entity.pdbx_description
1 polymer ?
#
loop_
_entity_poly.entity_id
_entity_poly.type
_entity_poly.pdbx_seq_one_letter_code
_entity_poly.pdbx_strand_id
1 'polypeptide(L)'
;MKKINRANVLVEKKRFKMFKAKKKWLIAPLFFIGIGLGTAYQTNLVKADAQAPNSSEFIEAPSSGASSGQNGTNSLKSASASVATASSSASDGRASQGVGGTSSGSSDTTSQANEGNSAASVTSASANSASATNTSEGQTPVNEAVSNDASSADVSTASEFDAAMADSTVSVINVQSDFVMDVSGDRQSYAYRPNLVINGNNHTIDFQKKYFEADPTSSQNESFTINDLNMYGYSWWGPVTIKGSKPKDGIDHSVVFNNVTYTGAQLMYGIYTKAFIKGNTKIQSVGSYVSPLDGSTQTTQGLGNQQNFQISYLEVLPGATYTGTTTGGTNVEVYDGGSFIVDKGATVNLQRTDASKSNERGTNALIDTQGGNVEFKDGSTVILNKNALVKDGFAPIYIEDGGNLTVDKNATVSITGATGNIPVRIDGTGTVNLNEGSHMTITQNGAPKLGYGFINIKGTGGFFVASGSTLDLNVTGTGTKSVNAINVANDGQLSFAQDATANLTIDGGTGEAHLLKVGDDANINIYMPKSVLFKITDNDDADSSLFKVSGTGTLTGQYVKIIPDDGNAYGPYKSAIYTLKGNGSSSDTATVEGETAEDEQSGKALADTFATDKSLEFVSASDNFIKVNPVTDETTTLTGKTTAGAYVTISGLKGIPEGSLTANSYDSTKYLVQADKGGNWSYELPTGVSLPANASFEVISSAGFIVKTATVVINDAETPKQASSAAGSLINANSAADVTASQAKATSAAASDAASYASEAQSIAGSHADNMEVKSLASDAEKQSQIALAASKSAAASSSAAASAAIVASSAASEASSAAAAVSNADASANSAAAAYDSYASEASAASAANDSSGYATASSAASSAAAAMSAALSTAQVAAKVAVSDAAAAGSAAAVASAAQSDSKNNQATAATARSQALDDLNKIKSLTDYAS
;
A
#
# COMPACT_ATOMS: atom_id res chain seq x y z
N MET A 1 -16.64 -36.69 50.29
CA MET A 1 -15.78 -36.05 49.28
C MET A 1 -16.68 -35.41 48.23
N LYS A 2 -16.59 -34.10 48.00
CA LYS A 2 -17.25 -33.41 46.88
C LYS A 2 -16.17 -32.95 45.91
N LYS A 3 -16.26 -33.31 44.62
CA LYS A 3 -15.44 -32.68 43.57
C LYS A 3 -16.11 -31.37 43.17
N ILE A 4 -15.38 -30.27 43.25
CA ILE A 4 -15.83 -28.93 42.84
C ILE A 4 -15.21 -28.64 41.47
N ASN A 5 -16.04 -28.23 40.51
CA ASN A 5 -15.56 -27.75 39.21
C ASN A 5 -14.74 -26.48 39.40
N ARG A 6 -13.54 -26.42 38.82
CA ARG A 6 -12.77 -25.18 38.69
C ARG A 6 -13.21 -24.46 37.42
N ALA A 7 -13.92 -23.36 37.58
CA ALA A 7 -14.05 -22.37 36.51
C ALA A 7 -12.66 -21.75 36.24
N ASN A 8 -12.29 -21.63 34.96
CA ASN A 8 -11.10 -20.89 34.57
C ASN A 8 -11.35 -19.37 34.71
N VAL A 9 -11.07 -18.84 35.90
CA VAL A 9 -10.94 -17.40 36.08
C VAL A 9 -9.69 -16.94 35.32
N LEU A 10 -9.86 -16.12 34.28
CA LEU A 10 -8.76 -15.41 33.65
C LEU A 10 -8.18 -14.40 34.66
N VAL A 11 -7.15 -14.82 35.39
CA VAL A 11 -6.32 -13.91 36.19
C VAL A 11 -5.43 -13.14 35.22
N GLU A 12 -5.73 -11.85 35.08
CA GLU A 12 -4.95 -10.90 34.28
C GLU A 12 -3.49 -10.84 34.77
N LYS A 13 -2.59 -11.57 34.10
CA LYS A 13 -1.16 -11.58 34.43
C LYS A 13 -0.51 -10.29 33.94
N LYS A 14 -0.47 -9.27 34.80
CA LYS A 14 0.29 -8.04 34.58
C LYS A 14 1.76 -8.36 34.25
N ARG A 15 2.16 -8.13 33.00
CA ARG A 15 3.54 -8.35 32.53
C ARG A 15 4.33 -7.06 32.73
N PHE A 16 5.39 -7.14 33.53
CA PHE A 16 6.35 -6.06 33.72
C PHE A 16 7.61 -6.36 32.92
N LYS A 17 8.24 -5.32 32.33
CA LYS A 17 9.56 -5.44 31.70
C LYS A 17 10.57 -4.70 32.57
N MET A 18 11.64 -5.41 32.96
CA MET A 18 12.70 -4.86 33.81
C MET A 18 13.89 -4.46 32.95
N PHE A 19 14.32 -3.20 33.07
CA PHE A 19 15.49 -2.67 32.38
C PHE A 19 16.58 -2.33 33.40
N LYS A 20 17.84 -2.68 33.08
CA LYS A 20 18.99 -2.41 33.95
C LYS A 20 19.94 -1.43 33.29
N ALA A 21 20.07 -0.25 33.89
CA ALA A 21 21.07 0.74 33.51
C ALA A 21 22.04 0.94 34.68
N LYS A 22 23.31 0.57 34.48
CA LYS A 22 24.34 0.58 35.53
C LYS A 22 23.89 -0.22 36.78
N LYS A 23 23.97 0.38 37.98
CA LYS A 23 23.63 -0.26 39.28
C LYS A 23 22.16 -0.09 39.73
N LYS A 24 21.25 0.37 38.85
CA LYS A 24 19.82 0.52 39.17
C LYS A 24 18.93 -0.23 38.18
N TRP A 25 17.78 -0.68 38.69
CA TRP A 25 16.73 -1.34 37.93
C TRP A 25 15.54 -0.39 37.76
N LEU A 26 14.96 -0.35 36.55
CA LEU A 26 13.68 0.28 36.27
C LEU A 26 12.67 -0.82 35.92
N ILE A 27 11.49 -0.76 36.53
CA ILE A 27 10.39 -1.71 36.28
C ILE A 27 9.25 -0.91 35.64
N ALA A 28 8.95 -1.17 34.37
CA ALA A 28 7.88 -0.50 33.65
C ALA A 28 6.68 -1.47 33.46
N PRO A 29 5.44 -1.04 33.77
CA PRO A 29 4.24 -1.74 33.36
C PRO A 29 4.01 -1.55 31.84
N LEU A 30 3.61 -2.62 31.16
CA LEU A 30 3.08 -2.52 29.79
C LEU A 30 1.62 -2.07 29.85
N PHE A 31 1.33 -0.88 29.36
CA PHE A 31 -0.03 -0.44 29.07
C PHE A 31 -0.33 -0.70 27.60
N PHE A 32 -1.35 -1.52 27.32
CA PHE A 32 -2.00 -1.53 26.02
C PHE A 32 -3.05 -0.42 26.00
N ILE A 33 -2.89 0.57 25.14
CA ILE A 33 -3.95 1.54 24.85
C ILE A 33 -4.85 0.90 23.80
N GLY A 34 -5.88 0.19 24.26
CA GLY A 34 -7.02 -0.15 23.41
C GLY A 34 -7.96 1.05 23.36
N ILE A 35 -8.05 1.72 22.20
CA ILE A 35 -9.07 2.75 21.98
C ILE A 35 -10.37 2.04 21.64
N GLY A 36 -11.28 1.96 22.62
CA GLY A 36 -12.64 1.47 22.44
C GLY A 36 -13.57 2.59 22.00
N LEU A 37 -14.51 2.27 21.12
CA LEU A 37 -15.64 3.13 20.77
C LEU A 37 -16.49 3.46 22.00
N GLY A 38 -17.13 4.63 21.99
CA GLY A 38 -17.61 5.30 23.19
C GLY A 38 -18.70 4.58 23.99
N THR A 39 -18.51 4.48 25.30
CA THR A 39 -19.58 4.35 26.29
C THR A 39 -19.32 5.31 27.45
N ALA A 40 -20.35 6.01 27.92
CA ALA A 40 -20.22 7.05 28.94
C ALA A 40 -19.73 6.52 30.30
N TYR A 41 -18.79 7.23 30.92
CA TYR A 41 -18.36 6.98 32.29
C TYR A 41 -19.45 7.43 33.29
N GLN A 42 -20.25 6.49 33.81
CA GLN A 42 -20.90 6.70 35.11
C GLN A 42 -19.92 6.37 36.24
N THR A 43 -19.64 7.35 37.09
CA THR A 43 -18.99 7.13 38.38
C THR A 43 -19.97 6.48 39.36
N ASN A 44 -19.66 5.29 39.88
CA ASN A 44 -20.33 4.78 41.07
C ASN A 44 -19.37 4.04 42.02
N LEU A 45 -19.61 4.25 43.32
CA LEU A 45 -18.78 3.79 44.42
C LEU A 45 -19.06 2.32 44.78
N VAL A 46 -18.03 1.60 45.22
CA VAL A 46 -18.11 0.17 45.59
C VAL A 46 -18.93 -0.04 46.88
N LYS A 47 -19.93 -0.93 46.83
CA LYS A 47 -20.39 -1.76 47.97
C LYS A 47 -20.81 -3.16 47.49
N ALA A 48 -20.94 -4.09 48.45
CA ALA A 48 -20.75 -5.53 48.25
C ALA A 48 -22.02 -6.39 48.07
N ASP A 49 -21.79 -7.62 47.56
CA ASP A 49 -22.54 -8.88 47.68
C ASP A 49 -24.07 -8.89 47.86
N ALA A 50 -24.78 -9.51 46.88
CA ALA A 50 -25.84 -10.50 47.15
C ALA A 50 -26.25 -11.32 45.89
N GLN A 51 -26.08 -12.64 45.98
CA GLN A 51 -27.05 -13.72 45.63
C GLN A 51 -27.84 -13.71 44.28
N ALA A 52 -27.65 -14.76 43.48
CA ALA A 52 -28.55 -15.16 42.37
C ALA A 52 -29.84 -15.85 42.89
N PRO A 53 -30.95 -15.85 42.12
CA PRO A 53 -31.39 -17.13 41.52
C PRO A 53 -32.20 -17.08 40.18
N ASN A 54 -31.97 -18.13 39.36
CA ASN A 54 -32.93 -18.99 38.63
C ASN A 54 -33.86 -18.50 37.48
N SER A 55 -33.78 -19.26 36.36
CA SER A 55 -34.87 -19.90 35.54
C SER A 55 -35.95 -19.03 34.85
N SER A 56 -36.56 -19.41 33.71
CA SER A 56 -36.84 -20.75 33.15
C SER A 56 -37.05 -20.73 31.62
N GLU A 57 -36.83 -21.88 30.96
CA GLU A 57 -37.78 -22.65 30.08
C GLU A 57 -38.88 -21.93 29.27
N PHE A 58 -39.38 -22.36 28.10
CA PHE A 58 -39.08 -23.35 27.02
C PHE A 58 -40.37 -23.42 26.14
N ILE A 59 -40.31 -24.10 24.98
CA ILE A 59 -41.41 -24.76 24.21
C ILE A 59 -41.89 -24.08 22.90
N GLU A 60 -42.05 -24.96 21.90
CA GLU A 60 -42.23 -24.76 20.45
C GLU A 60 -43.70 -24.83 19.95
N ALA A 61 -43.83 -24.70 18.60
CA ALA A 61 -44.66 -25.53 17.69
C ALA A 61 -46.01 -24.93 17.15
N PRO A 62 -46.61 -25.50 16.07
CA PRO A 62 -46.01 -25.73 14.71
C PRO A 62 -46.99 -25.54 13.51
N SER A 63 -46.48 -25.61 12.26
CA SER A 63 -47.20 -25.92 10.98
C SER A 63 -48.25 -24.86 10.49
N SER A 64 -48.80 -24.77 9.26
CA SER A 64 -48.78 -25.48 7.94
C SER A 64 -49.33 -24.51 6.84
N GLY A 65 -49.40 -24.74 5.52
CA GLY A 65 -48.89 -25.81 4.64
C GLY A 65 -49.62 -25.93 3.26
N ALA A 66 -48.88 -25.74 2.14
CA ALA A 66 -49.12 -26.23 0.75
C ALA A 66 -50.23 -25.66 -0.21
N SER A 67 -49.79 -25.38 -1.46
CA SER A 67 -50.34 -25.85 -2.76
C SER A 67 -51.37 -25.05 -3.63
N SER A 68 -50.97 -24.83 -4.91
CA SER A 68 -51.75 -24.83 -6.19
C SER A 68 -52.87 -23.80 -6.46
N GLY A 69 -53.14 -23.31 -7.69
CA GLY A 69 -52.44 -23.45 -8.99
C GLY A 69 -53.31 -23.10 -10.25
N GLN A 70 -52.64 -22.94 -11.41
CA GLN A 70 -53.11 -23.02 -12.82
C GLN A 70 -53.93 -21.91 -13.56
N ASN A 71 -53.38 -21.59 -14.76
CA ASN A 71 -54.00 -21.37 -16.10
C ASN A 71 -54.76 -20.06 -16.48
N GLY A 72 -54.38 -19.48 -17.63
CA GLY A 72 -55.18 -18.51 -18.39
C GLY A 72 -54.48 -17.93 -19.65
N THR A 73 -54.74 -18.49 -20.84
CA THR A 73 -54.21 -18.06 -22.16
C THR A 73 -54.92 -16.84 -22.78
N ASN A 74 -54.22 -15.91 -23.46
CA ASN A 74 -54.33 -15.68 -24.94
C ASN A 74 -53.81 -14.33 -25.52
N SER A 75 -52.88 -14.45 -26.49
CA SER A 75 -52.90 -13.88 -27.87
C SER A 75 -52.72 -12.37 -28.21
N LEU A 76 -52.01 -12.17 -29.35
CA LEU A 76 -51.96 -11.00 -30.27
C LEU A 76 -51.18 -9.74 -29.83
N LYS A 77 -50.55 -8.91 -30.70
CA LYS A 77 -50.00 -9.03 -32.09
C LYS A 77 -49.32 -7.69 -32.46
N SER A 78 -48.33 -7.70 -33.36
CA SER A 78 -47.70 -6.53 -34.05
C SER A 78 -46.60 -5.82 -33.24
N ALA A 79 -45.31 -5.76 -33.60
CA ALA A 79 -44.61 -5.40 -34.85
C ALA A 79 -44.23 -3.89 -34.93
N SER A 80 -42.93 -3.60 -34.92
CA SER A 80 -42.22 -2.86 -36.00
C SER A 80 -40.71 -2.75 -35.72
N ALA A 81 -39.92 -2.62 -36.79
CA ALA A 81 -38.46 -2.60 -36.74
C ALA A 81 -37.87 -1.21 -36.47
N SER A 82 -36.62 -1.17 -36.01
CA SER A 82 -35.60 -0.34 -36.67
C SER A 82 -34.21 -0.96 -36.50
N VAL A 83 -33.38 -0.83 -37.54
CA VAL A 83 -31.98 -1.27 -37.59
C VAL A 83 -31.13 -0.01 -37.70
N ALA A 84 -30.06 0.09 -36.91
CA ALA A 84 -29.02 1.09 -37.11
C ALA A 84 -27.63 0.48 -36.82
N THR A 85 -26.79 0.42 -37.85
CA THR A 85 -25.42 -0.10 -37.80
C THR A 85 -24.43 1.04 -38.00
N ALA A 86 -23.46 1.21 -37.10
CA ALA A 86 -22.16 1.90 -37.32
C ALA A 86 -21.32 1.74 -36.04
N SER A 87 -20.25 0.94 -35.96
CA SER A 87 -18.94 1.03 -36.65
C SER A 87 -17.98 2.10 -36.08
N SER A 88 -17.13 1.64 -35.16
CA SER A 88 -15.68 1.95 -35.02
C SER A 88 -15.08 3.20 -35.66
N SER A 89 -14.25 3.93 -34.89
CA SER A 89 -12.98 4.50 -35.37
C SER A 89 -12.02 4.77 -34.20
N ALA A 90 -10.75 4.42 -34.39
CA ALA A 90 -9.64 4.79 -33.50
C ALA A 90 -8.91 6.03 -34.04
N SER A 91 -8.06 6.68 -33.22
CA SER A 91 -7.15 7.72 -33.69
C SER A 91 -5.84 7.77 -32.89
N ASP A 92 -4.74 7.38 -33.54
CA ASP A 92 -3.38 7.78 -33.17
C ASP A 92 -3.06 9.18 -33.72
N GLY A 93 -2.19 9.95 -33.05
CA GLY A 93 -1.73 11.26 -33.56
C GLY A 93 -0.60 11.90 -32.74
N ARG A 94 0.63 11.88 -33.27
CA ARG A 94 1.85 12.46 -32.65
C ARG A 94 2.17 13.88 -33.15
N ALA A 95 2.66 14.76 -32.25
CA ALA A 95 3.78 15.72 -32.44
C ALA A 95 4.01 16.46 -31.10
N SER A 96 5.19 16.53 -30.47
CA SER A 96 6.53 16.97 -30.91
C SER A 96 6.67 18.48 -31.14
N GLN A 97 7.21 19.20 -30.14
CA GLN A 97 8.17 20.30 -30.31
C GLN A 97 9.09 20.42 -29.08
N GLY A 98 10.34 20.82 -29.30
CA GLY A 98 11.28 21.19 -28.24
C GLY A 98 12.52 21.89 -28.80
N VAL A 99 12.95 22.97 -28.12
CA VAL A 99 14.22 23.71 -28.21
C VAL A 99 14.32 24.45 -26.85
N GLY A 100 15.44 24.60 -26.14
CA GLY A 100 16.84 24.27 -26.39
C GLY A 100 17.73 25.41 -25.83
N GLY A 101 18.70 25.11 -24.96
CA GLY A 101 19.55 26.15 -24.33
C GLY A 101 20.63 25.58 -23.40
N THR A 102 21.88 25.58 -23.87
CA THR A 102 23.06 24.92 -23.26
C THR A 102 24.12 25.90 -22.73
N SER A 103 24.74 25.57 -21.59
CA SER A 103 26.20 25.71 -21.30
C SER A 103 26.49 25.19 -19.87
N SER A 104 27.29 24.14 -19.62
CA SER A 104 28.78 24.09 -19.63
C SER A 104 29.44 24.94 -18.52
N GLY A 105 30.33 24.45 -17.64
CA GLY A 105 30.84 23.09 -17.38
C GLY A 105 32.14 23.11 -16.52
N SER A 106 32.61 21.94 -16.04
CA SER A 106 33.88 21.69 -15.30
C SER A 106 34.04 22.32 -13.88
N SER A 107 34.84 21.78 -12.94
CA SER A 107 35.74 20.61 -12.94
C SER A 107 36.01 20.06 -11.53
N ASP A 108 36.46 18.80 -11.46
CA ASP A 108 37.24 18.05 -10.44
C ASP A 108 37.88 18.84 -9.25
N THR A 109 38.17 18.27 -8.05
CA THR A 109 38.78 16.95 -7.80
C THR A 109 38.68 16.49 -6.33
N THR A 110 38.56 15.17 -6.09
CA THR A 110 39.05 14.33 -4.95
C THR A 110 39.38 14.92 -3.55
N SER A 111 38.90 14.26 -2.49
CA SER A 111 39.72 13.35 -1.64
C SER A 111 38.91 12.65 -0.51
N GLN A 112 39.51 11.62 0.11
CA GLN A 112 38.86 10.58 0.92
C GLN A 112 38.77 10.88 2.42
N ALA A 113 37.76 10.33 3.09
CA ALA A 113 37.85 9.72 4.43
C ALA A 113 36.75 8.67 4.61
N ASN A 114 36.94 7.71 5.52
CA ASN A 114 36.22 6.42 5.56
C ASN A 114 35.48 6.20 6.90
N GLU A 115 34.66 5.14 6.96
CA GLU A 115 33.98 4.58 8.16
C GLU A 115 32.79 5.40 8.71
N GLY A 116 31.60 4.84 9.00
CA GLY A 116 31.08 3.49 8.75
C GLY A 116 30.03 3.09 9.79
N ASN A 117 28.82 2.68 9.37
CA ASN A 117 28.01 1.68 10.11
C ASN A 117 26.87 1.11 9.26
N SER A 118 26.51 -0.15 9.52
CA SER A 118 25.55 -0.92 8.72
C SER A 118 24.09 -0.54 8.99
N ALA A 119 23.30 -0.34 7.93
CA ALA A 119 21.84 -0.34 8.01
C ALA A 119 21.30 -1.76 7.82
N ALA A 120 20.80 -2.37 8.90
CA ALA A 120 20.21 -3.70 8.86
C ALA A 120 18.77 -3.67 8.32
N SER A 121 18.46 -4.61 7.42
CA SER A 121 17.11 -4.88 6.93
C SER A 121 16.17 -5.28 8.07
N VAL A 122 15.03 -4.59 8.20
CA VAL A 122 14.04 -4.87 9.25
C VAL A 122 13.25 -6.13 8.91
N THR A 123 13.26 -7.08 9.84
CA THR A 123 12.56 -8.37 9.75
C THR A 123 11.07 -8.21 10.05
N SER A 124 10.21 -8.62 9.12
CA SER A 124 8.76 -8.76 9.36
C SER A 124 8.48 -10.06 10.11
N ALA A 125 7.90 -9.96 11.31
CA ALA A 125 7.57 -11.11 12.15
C ALA A 125 6.05 -11.32 12.24
N SER A 126 5.59 -12.50 11.82
CA SER A 126 4.21 -12.97 11.84
C SER A 126 3.69 -13.34 13.24
N ALA A 127 2.36 -13.33 13.44
CA ALA A 127 1.72 -13.91 14.62
C ALA A 127 0.41 -14.68 14.32
N ASN A 128 0.57 -16.00 14.18
CA ASN A 128 -0.35 -17.10 14.55
C ASN A 128 -1.87 -17.00 14.28
N SER A 129 -2.31 -17.91 13.39
CA SER A 129 -3.45 -18.80 13.66
C SER A 129 -2.99 -20.26 13.53
N ALA A 130 -3.36 -21.13 14.47
CA ALA A 130 -3.15 -22.58 14.40
C ALA A 130 -4.49 -23.25 14.06
N SER A 131 -4.57 -24.36 13.31
CA SER A 131 -3.59 -25.44 13.18
C SER A 131 -3.60 -26.08 11.77
N ALA A 132 -2.56 -25.80 10.99
CA ALA A 132 -2.01 -26.73 10.00
C ALA A 132 -0.48 -26.76 10.21
N THR A 133 0.17 -27.90 9.95
CA THR A 133 1.55 -28.14 10.38
C THR A 133 2.54 -27.32 9.55
N ASN A 134 3.01 -26.20 10.10
CA ASN A 134 4.01 -25.35 9.44
C ASN A 134 5.36 -26.07 9.30
N THR A 135 5.72 -26.37 8.05
CA THR A 135 7.10 -26.55 7.60
C THR A 135 7.25 -25.86 6.25
N SER A 136 8.38 -25.18 6.05
CA SER A 136 8.75 -24.40 4.85
C SER A 136 8.06 -23.03 4.70
N GLU A 137 8.81 -21.98 5.05
CA GLU A 137 8.86 -20.76 4.22
C GLU A 137 9.22 -21.15 2.77
N GLY A 138 8.90 -20.30 1.78
CA GLY A 138 9.10 -20.63 0.36
C GLY A 138 10.50 -21.15 0.03
N GLN A 139 10.64 -22.46 -0.10
CA GLN A 139 11.80 -23.08 -0.73
C GLN A 139 11.71 -22.82 -2.23
N THR A 140 12.20 -21.65 -2.64
CA THR A 140 13.11 -21.62 -3.79
C THR A 140 14.01 -22.85 -3.69
N PRO A 141 14.11 -23.73 -4.71
CA PRO A 141 14.99 -24.87 -4.64
C PRO A 141 16.37 -24.39 -4.22
N VAL A 142 16.80 -24.82 -3.03
CA VAL A 142 18.07 -24.39 -2.48
C VAL A 142 19.11 -24.93 -3.44
N ASN A 143 19.80 -24.03 -4.13
CA ASN A 143 20.99 -24.35 -4.88
C ASN A 143 22.11 -24.61 -3.86
N GLU A 144 21.95 -25.67 -3.05
CA GLU A 144 23.04 -26.21 -2.25
C GLU A 144 24.15 -26.54 -3.24
N ALA A 145 25.34 -26.00 -2.99
CA ALA A 145 26.48 -26.25 -3.84
C ALA A 145 26.80 -27.75 -3.80
N VAL A 146 26.36 -28.49 -4.82
CA VAL A 146 26.68 -29.91 -4.99
C VAL A 146 28.16 -30.02 -5.34
N SER A 147 29.02 -30.02 -4.32
CA SER A 147 30.38 -30.51 -4.45
C SER A 147 30.35 -32.04 -4.40
N ASN A 148 30.06 -32.66 -5.54
CA ASN A 148 30.41 -34.04 -5.91
C ASN A 148 30.19 -34.16 -7.42
N ASP A 149 31.28 -34.34 -8.18
CA ASP A 149 31.37 -34.38 -9.65
C ASP A 149 30.05 -34.46 -10.42
N ALA A 150 29.49 -33.30 -10.78
CA ALA A 150 28.37 -33.20 -11.69
C ALA A 150 28.82 -33.56 -13.10
N SER A 151 28.69 -34.84 -13.48
CA SER A 151 29.02 -35.25 -14.84
C SER A 151 27.93 -34.76 -15.81
N SER A 152 28.38 -34.12 -16.89
CA SER A 152 27.53 -33.56 -17.93
C SER A 152 27.65 -34.36 -19.22
N ALA A 153 26.52 -34.68 -19.85
CA ALA A 153 26.47 -35.28 -21.17
C ALA A 153 26.08 -34.25 -22.21
N ASP A 154 26.96 -33.98 -23.17
CA ASP A 154 26.62 -33.26 -24.41
C ASP A 154 26.01 -34.26 -25.41
N VAL A 155 24.81 -33.99 -25.91
CA VAL A 155 24.05 -34.94 -26.75
C VAL A 155 23.57 -34.27 -28.04
N SER A 156 23.85 -34.91 -29.18
CA SER A 156 23.46 -34.46 -30.52
C SER A 156 22.47 -35.42 -31.20
N THR A 157 22.29 -36.62 -30.64
CA THR A 157 21.48 -37.70 -31.22
C THR A 157 20.58 -38.37 -30.19
N ALA A 158 19.52 -39.03 -30.67
CA ALA A 158 18.60 -39.78 -29.83
C ALA A 158 19.27 -40.88 -29.00
N SER A 159 20.28 -41.56 -29.54
CA SER A 159 21.00 -42.62 -28.81
C SER A 159 21.88 -42.06 -27.68
N GLU A 160 22.46 -40.87 -27.86
CA GLU A 160 23.22 -40.18 -26.81
C GLU A 160 22.28 -39.68 -25.70
N PHE A 161 21.11 -39.13 -26.07
CA PHE A 161 20.09 -38.72 -25.09
C PHE A 161 19.49 -39.91 -24.32
N ASP A 162 19.15 -41.01 -25.01
CA ASP A 162 18.67 -42.26 -24.41
C ASP A 162 19.68 -42.82 -23.39
N ALA A 163 20.97 -42.86 -23.76
CA ALA A 163 22.05 -43.28 -22.87
C ALA A 163 22.23 -42.34 -21.66
N ALA A 164 22.21 -41.01 -21.87
CA ALA A 164 22.34 -40.02 -20.81
C ALA A 164 21.13 -40.01 -19.84
N MET A 165 19.95 -40.44 -20.30
CA MET A 165 18.78 -40.69 -19.44
C MET A 165 18.89 -42.00 -18.65
N ALA A 166 19.61 -43.01 -19.16
CA ALA A 166 19.86 -44.27 -18.46
C ALA A 166 21.02 -44.24 -17.46
N ASP A 167 21.91 -43.24 -17.53
CA ASP A 167 23.10 -43.13 -16.67
C ASP A 167 22.85 -42.35 -15.38
N SER A 168 22.86 -43.03 -14.23
CA SER A 168 22.67 -42.41 -12.91
C SER A 168 23.76 -41.41 -12.50
N THR A 169 24.90 -41.38 -13.18
CA THR A 169 26.03 -40.49 -12.86
C THR A 169 25.96 -39.15 -13.57
N VAL A 170 25.21 -39.05 -14.68
CA VAL A 170 24.94 -37.80 -15.39
C VAL A 170 23.93 -36.98 -14.60
N SER A 171 24.23 -35.73 -14.26
CA SER A 171 23.29 -34.81 -13.62
C SER A 171 22.87 -33.65 -14.52
N VAL A 172 23.61 -33.40 -15.61
CA VAL A 172 23.30 -32.37 -16.60
C VAL A 172 23.34 -32.96 -18.00
N ILE A 173 22.30 -32.74 -18.80
CA ILE A 173 22.23 -33.10 -20.23
C ILE A 173 22.15 -31.80 -21.02
N ASN A 174 23.12 -31.55 -21.90
CA ASN A 174 23.12 -30.40 -22.80
C ASN A 174 22.78 -30.88 -24.21
N VAL A 175 21.67 -30.39 -24.77
CA VAL A 175 21.28 -30.66 -26.16
C VAL A 175 22.11 -29.75 -27.07
N GLN A 176 22.77 -30.33 -28.07
CA GLN A 176 23.69 -29.64 -28.98
C GLN A 176 23.20 -29.60 -30.45
N SER A 177 22.12 -30.33 -30.76
CA SER A 177 21.44 -30.29 -32.06
C SER A 177 20.01 -30.84 -31.96
N ASP A 178 19.18 -30.53 -32.95
CA ASP A 178 17.81 -31.02 -33.05
C ASP A 178 17.77 -32.51 -33.45
N PHE A 179 16.90 -33.32 -32.84
CA PHE A 179 16.74 -34.74 -33.22
C PHE A 179 15.35 -35.33 -32.91
N VAL A 180 15.04 -36.40 -33.65
CA VAL A 180 13.89 -37.28 -33.44
C VAL A 180 14.31 -38.48 -32.59
N MET A 181 13.54 -38.85 -31.57
CA MET A 181 13.77 -40.03 -30.73
C MET A 181 13.38 -41.36 -31.42
N ASP A 182 13.97 -41.64 -32.59
CA ASP A 182 13.83 -42.92 -33.30
C ASP A 182 14.74 -44.00 -32.68
N VAL A 183 14.42 -44.38 -31.44
CA VAL A 183 15.10 -45.43 -30.67
C VAL A 183 14.08 -46.50 -30.26
N SER A 184 14.51 -47.76 -30.19
CA SER A 184 13.60 -48.87 -29.97
C SER A 184 12.92 -48.83 -28.60
N GLY A 185 11.60 -49.00 -28.59
CA GLY A 185 10.77 -49.15 -27.39
C GLY A 185 10.19 -47.84 -26.88
N ASP A 186 8.86 -47.82 -26.73
CA ASP A 186 8.09 -46.61 -26.39
C ASP A 186 8.38 -46.09 -24.96
N ARG A 187 8.53 -46.98 -23.98
CA ARG A 187 8.79 -46.63 -22.56
C ARG A 187 10.24 -46.91 -22.18
N GLN A 188 10.87 -45.98 -21.49
CA GLN A 188 12.15 -46.18 -20.82
C GLN A 188 12.08 -45.69 -19.37
N SER A 189 12.55 -46.52 -18.44
CA SER A 189 12.85 -46.04 -17.10
C SER A 189 14.14 -45.23 -17.13
N TYR A 190 14.09 -43.96 -16.71
CA TYR A 190 15.31 -43.16 -16.55
C TYR A 190 15.93 -43.41 -15.17
N ALA A 191 17.24 -43.19 -15.05
CA ALA A 191 17.94 -43.48 -13.80
C ALA A 191 17.56 -42.46 -12.70
N TYR A 192 17.14 -42.97 -11.54
CA TYR A 192 16.84 -42.15 -10.36
C TYR A 192 18.05 -41.30 -9.97
N ARG A 193 17.86 -39.97 -9.89
CA ARG A 193 18.90 -39.01 -9.54
C ARG A 193 18.29 -37.69 -9.07
N PRO A 194 18.70 -37.16 -7.90
CA PRO A 194 18.19 -35.87 -7.44
C PRO A 194 18.71 -34.73 -8.34
N ASN A 195 17.82 -33.85 -8.77
CA ASN A 195 18.11 -32.61 -9.50
C ASN A 195 18.75 -32.79 -10.90
N LEU A 196 18.18 -33.64 -11.76
CA LEU A 196 18.56 -33.68 -13.19
C LEU A 196 18.28 -32.33 -13.88
N VAL A 197 19.22 -31.83 -14.68
CA VAL A 197 19.02 -30.65 -15.52
C VAL A 197 19.14 -31.03 -17.00
N ILE A 198 18.14 -30.70 -17.81
CA ILE A 198 18.15 -30.82 -19.27
C ILE A 198 18.20 -29.40 -19.85
N ASN A 199 19.34 -29.02 -20.40
CA ASN A 199 19.54 -27.75 -21.09
C ASN A 199 19.29 -27.96 -22.59
N GLY A 200 18.16 -27.49 -23.08
CA GLY A 200 17.79 -27.58 -24.49
C GLY A 200 18.57 -26.65 -25.40
N ASN A 201 19.16 -25.57 -24.89
CA ASN A 201 19.95 -24.60 -25.67
C ASN A 201 19.21 -24.01 -26.89
N ASN A 202 17.87 -23.95 -26.83
CA ASN A 202 16.91 -23.61 -27.89
C ASN A 202 16.74 -24.65 -29.01
N HIS A 203 17.29 -25.85 -28.87
CA HIS A 203 17.09 -26.97 -29.80
C HIS A 203 15.70 -27.60 -29.69
N THR A 204 15.42 -28.50 -30.63
CA THR A 204 14.16 -29.24 -30.74
C THR A 204 14.36 -30.75 -30.58
N ILE A 205 13.62 -31.36 -29.64
CA ILE A 205 13.49 -32.81 -29.54
C ILE A 205 12.06 -33.22 -29.87
N ASP A 206 11.89 -34.01 -30.92
CA ASP A 206 10.64 -34.75 -31.15
C ASP A 206 10.76 -36.13 -30.53
N PHE A 207 10.10 -36.33 -29.40
CA PHE A 207 10.13 -37.59 -28.67
C PHE A 207 9.38 -38.70 -29.42
N GLN A 208 8.52 -38.36 -30.38
CA GLN A 208 7.59 -39.29 -31.02
C GLN A 208 7.00 -40.24 -29.96
N LYS A 209 7.06 -41.56 -30.17
CA LYS A 209 6.52 -42.58 -29.25
C LYS A 209 7.32 -42.78 -27.97
N LYS A 210 8.56 -42.30 -27.91
CA LYS A 210 9.45 -42.47 -26.76
C LYS A 210 8.97 -41.61 -25.58
N TYR A 211 9.02 -42.16 -24.38
CA TYR A 211 8.89 -41.40 -23.15
C TYR A 211 9.73 -41.98 -22.02
N PHE A 212 10.17 -41.10 -21.13
CA PHE A 212 11.02 -41.39 -19.99
C PHE A 212 10.24 -41.32 -18.69
N GLU A 213 10.41 -42.31 -17.83
CA GLU A 213 9.64 -42.47 -16.58
C GLU A 213 10.58 -42.76 -15.40
N ALA A 214 10.47 -42.01 -14.31
CA ALA A 214 11.00 -42.43 -13.02
C ALA A 214 9.87 -42.91 -12.11
N ASP A 215 10.09 -44.00 -11.40
CA ASP A 215 9.20 -44.56 -10.37
C ASP A 215 9.93 -44.52 -9.02
N PRO A 216 10.07 -43.32 -8.41
CA PRO A 216 10.68 -43.18 -7.09
C PRO A 216 9.78 -43.76 -5.99
N THR A 217 10.40 -44.41 -5.02
CA THR A 217 9.69 -44.83 -3.81
C THR A 217 9.31 -43.63 -2.95
N SER A 218 8.33 -43.78 -2.06
CA SER A 218 7.84 -42.72 -1.15
C SER A 218 8.88 -42.16 -0.16
N SER A 219 10.15 -42.60 -0.23
CA SER A 219 11.27 -42.15 0.62
C SER A 219 12.44 -41.58 -0.20
N GLN A 220 12.23 -41.30 -1.49
CA GLN A 220 13.23 -40.78 -2.43
C GLN A 220 12.78 -39.42 -2.96
N ASN A 221 13.67 -38.42 -2.96
CA ASN A 221 13.42 -37.14 -3.65
C ASN A 221 13.82 -37.27 -5.11
N GLU A 222 12.92 -36.92 -6.03
CA GLU A 222 13.18 -36.96 -7.47
C GLU A 222 12.75 -35.62 -8.07
N SER A 223 13.67 -34.97 -8.79
CA SER A 223 13.46 -33.63 -9.28
C SER A 223 14.22 -33.38 -10.57
N PHE A 224 13.60 -32.69 -11.53
CA PHE A 224 14.32 -32.26 -12.72
C PHE A 224 13.91 -30.88 -13.26
N THR A 225 14.81 -30.26 -14.01
CA THR A 225 14.59 -28.98 -14.70
C THR A 225 14.79 -29.16 -16.20
N ILE A 226 13.89 -28.60 -17.01
CA ILE A 226 14.04 -28.47 -18.45
C ILE A 226 14.16 -26.98 -18.78
N ASN A 227 15.29 -26.57 -19.36
CA ASN A 227 15.56 -25.20 -19.80
C ASN A 227 15.54 -25.11 -21.34
N ASP A 228 14.97 -24.03 -21.88
CA ASP A 228 15.17 -23.55 -23.25
C ASP A 228 15.03 -24.66 -24.31
N LEU A 229 13.91 -25.40 -24.31
CA LEU A 229 13.72 -26.59 -25.16
C LEU A 229 12.40 -26.54 -25.91
N ASN A 230 12.45 -26.83 -27.22
CA ASN A 230 11.29 -27.12 -28.03
C ASN A 230 11.04 -28.64 -28.03
N MET A 231 9.82 -29.07 -27.72
CA MET A 231 9.48 -30.45 -27.44
C MET A 231 8.24 -30.88 -28.23
N TYR A 232 8.27 -32.06 -28.81
CA TYR A 232 7.10 -32.71 -29.40
C TYR A 232 6.93 -34.12 -28.82
N GLY A 233 5.71 -34.64 -28.68
CA GLY A 233 5.52 -35.95 -28.05
C GLY A 233 4.18 -36.64 -28.26
N TYR A 234 4.23 -37.95 -28.45
CA TYR A 234 3.08 -38.84 -28.64
C TYR A 234 2.37 -39.21 -27.33
N SER A 235 3.12 -39.40 -26.24
CA SER A 235 2.68 -40.13 -25.04
C SER A 235 1.71 -39.33 -24.17
N TRP A 236 0.62 -39.95 -23.70
CA TRP A 236 -0.27 -39.34 -22.70
C TRP A 236 0.40 -39.21 -21.33
N TRP A 237 1.50 -39.90 -21.07
CA TRP A 237 2.29 -39.72 -19.85
C TRP A 237 3.17 -38.46 -19.89
N GLY A 238 3.36 -37.88 -21.08
CA GLY A 238 4.34 -36.84 -21.36
C GLY A 238 5.72 -37.37 -21.73
N PRO A 239 6.60 -36.54 -22.32
CA PRO A 239 7.95 -36.95 -22.75
C PRO A 239 8.85 -37.41 -21.60
N VAL A 240 8.75 -36.76 -20.45
CA VAL A 240 9.46 -37.11 -19.22
C VAL A 240 8.48 -36.98 -18.05
N THR A 241 8.31 -38.03 -17.26
CA THR A 241 7.33 -38.11 -16.15
C THR A 241 7.95 -38.70 -14.88
N ILE A 242 7.50 -38.18 -13.73
CA ILE A 242 7.73 -38.80 -12.42
C ILE A 242 6.43 -39.48 -12.01
N LYS A 243 6.45 -40.80 -11.98
CA LYS A 243 5.33 -41.68 -11.69
C LYS A 243 5.66 -42.55 -10.48
N GLY A 244 5.79 -41.90 -9.32
CA GLY A 244 6.12 -42.55 -8.05
C GLY A 244 4.91 -42.84 -7.16
N SER A 245 5.21 -43.41 -5.98
CA SER A 245 4.27 -43.44 -4.86
C SER A 245 4.12 -42.05 -4.23
N LYS A 246 3.00 -41.76 -3.56
CA LYS A 246 2.85 -40.52 -2.77
C LYS A 246 4.06 -40.36 -1.81
N PRO A 247 4.79 -39.22 -1.86
CA PRO A 247 5.89 -38.95 -0.94
C PRO A 247 5.46 -39.02 0.53
N LYS A 248 6.40 -39.39 1.41
CA LYS A 248 6.26 -39.18 2.85
C LYS A 248 6.57 -37.73 3.22
N ASP A 249 6.08 -37.29 4.37
CA ASP A 249 6.39 -35.98 4.94
C ASP A 249 7.90 -35.68 4.90
N GLY A 250 8.27 -34.53 4.30
CA GLY A 250 9.66 -34.12 4.10
C GLY A 250 10.36 -34.66 2.84
N ILE A 251 9.64 -35.40 1.99
CA ILE A 251 10.07 -35.83 0.65
C ILE A 251 9.15 -35.20 -0.40
N ASP A 252 9.70 -34.83 -1.55
CA ASP A 252 8.98 -34.19 -2.65
C ASP A 252 9.37 -34.75 -4.02
N HIS A 253 8.45 -34.60 -4.98
CA HIS A 253 8.71 -34.80 -6.40
C HIS A 253 8.42 -33.49 -7.13
N SER A 254 9.35 -33.02 -7.97
CA SER A 254 9.18 -31.71 -8.62
C SER A 254 9.77 -31.61 -10.03
N VAL A 255 9.12 -30.82 -10.90
CA VAL A 255 9.62 -30.50 -12.24
C VAL A 255 9.57 -29.01 -12.49
N VAL A 256 10.64 -28.44 -13.04
CA VAL A 256 10.71 -27.04 -13.45
C VAL A 256 10.78 -26.96 -14.98
N PHE A 257 9.84 -26.27 -15.61
CA PHE A 257 9.86 -25.94 -17.03
C PHE A 257 10.22 -24.46 -17.20
N ASN A 258 11.34 -24.18 -17.85
CA ASN A 258 11.87 -22.84 -18.04
C ASN A 258 12.06 -22.56 -19.54
N ASN A 259 11.33 -21.60 -20.11
CA ASN A 259 11.34 -21.32 -21.56
C ASN A 259 11.05 -22.56 -22.45
N VAL A 260 10.06 -23.38 -22.09
CA VAL A 260 9.73 -24.62 -22.82
C VAL A 260 8.59 -24.39 -23.81
N THR A 261 8.71 -24.88 -25.04
CA THR A 261 7.57 -24.97 -25.98
C THR A 261 7.25 -26.44 -26.22
N TYR A 262 6.00 -26.86 -26.00
CA TYR A 262 5.54 -28.23 -26.23
C TYR A 262 4.35 -28.33 -27.19
N THR A 263 4.36 -29.31 -28.09
CA THR A 263 3.19 -29.74 -28.87
C THR A 263 3.07 -31.26 -28.89
N GLY A 264 1.98 -31.82 -28.36
CA GLY A 264 1.84 -33.28 -28.26
C GLY A 264 0.57 -33.75 -27.57
N ALA A 265 0.57 -34.91 -26.90
CA ALA A 265 -0.59 -35.40 -26.14
C ALA A 265 -0.79 -34.63 -24.83
N GLN A 266 0.09 -34.86 -23.85
CA GLN A 266 0.15 -34.18 -22.55
C GLN A 266 1.63 -33.86 -22.29
N LEU A 267 1.96 -32.72 -21.66
CA LEU A 267 3.37 -32.44 -21.34
C LEU A 267 3.84 -33.31 -20.19
N MET A 268 3.01 -33.49 -19.15
CA MET A 268 3.40 -34.19 -17.95
C MET A 268 2.22 -34.81 -17.19
N TYR A 269 2.31 -36.12 -16.99
CA TYR A 269 1.61 -36.83 -15.93
C TYR A 269 2.46 -36.89 -14.66
N GLY A 270 1.84 -36.80 -13.49
CA GLY A 270 2.47 -37.07 -12.20
C GLY A 270 1.60 -36.61 -11.03
N ILE A 271 0.54 -37.36 -10.69
CA ILE A 271 -0.47 -36.98 -9.68
C ILE A 271 0.03 -36.76 -8.24
N TYR A 272 1.31 -37.02 -7.95
CA TYR A 272 2.01 -36.71 -6.70
C TYR A 272 3.23 -35.79 -6.89
N THR A 273 3.36 -35.20 -8.08
CA THR A 273 4.50 -34.42 -8.52
C THR A 273 4.11 -32.96 -8.72
N LYS A 274 4.92 -32.05 -8.17
CA LYS A 274 4.76 -30.60 -8.30
C LYS A 274 5.36 -30.12 -9.62
N ALA A 275 4.76 -29.15 -10.28
CA ALA A 275 5.33 -28.50 -11.46
C ALA A 275 5.47 -26.98 -11.26
N PHE A 276 6.54 -26.42 -11.82
CA PHE A 276 6.85 -24.99 -11.74
C PHE A 276 7.16 -24.44 -13.13
N ILE A 277 6.58 -23.30 -13.48
CA ILE A 277 6.86 -22.59 -14.74
C ILE A 277 7.76 -21.39 -14.49
N LYS A 278 8.84 -21.29 -15.25
CA LYS A 278 9.73 -20.14 -15.35
C LYS A 278 9.81 -19.63 -16.79
N GLY A 279 10.22 -18.37 -16.94
CA GLY A 279 10.41 -17.75 -18.25
C GLY A 279 9.10 -17.73 -19.05
N ASN A 280 9.17 -17.99 -20.36
CA ASN A 280 8.00 -18.03 -21.24
C ASN A 280 7.75 -19.45 -21.74
N THR A 281 6.76 -20.15 -21.16
CA THR A 281 6.42 -21.54 -21.50
C THR A 281 5.08 -21.63 -22.23
N LYS A 282 5.05 -22.37 -23.34
CA LYS A 282 3.88 -22.55 -24.20
C LYS A 282 3.60 -24.04 -24.41
N ILE A 283 2.37 -24.48 -24.16
CA ILE A 283 2.00 -25.90 -24.21
C ILE A 283 0.75 -26.08 -25.07
N GLN A 284 0.80 -26.98 -26.05
CA GLN A 284 -0.31 -27.28 -26.95
C GLN A 284 -0.60 -28.79 -26.99
N SER A 285 -1.66 -29.21 -26.30
CA SER A 285 -2.15 -30.59 -26.32
C SER A 285 -3.10 -30.80 -27.50
N VAL A 286 -2.69 -31.62 -28.46
CA VAL A 286 -3.31 -31.84 -29.78
C VAL A 286 -3.65 -33.32 -30.01
N GLY A 287 -4.55 -33.61 -30.96
CA GLY A 287 -4.82 -34.98 -31.42
C GLY A 287 -3.82 -35.52 -32.45
N SER A 288 -3.05 -34.63 -33.07
CA SER A 288 -1.96 -34.96 -33.99
C SER A 288 -1.08 -33.74 -34.20
N TYR A 289 0.21 -33.94 -34.44
CA TYR A 289 1.13 -32.90 -34.89
C TYR A 289 1.89 -33.35 -36.15
N VAL A 290 2.51 -32.40 -36.84
CA VAL A 290 3.52 -32.67 -37.87
C VAL A 290 4.87 -32.36 -37.24
N SER A 291 5.79 -33.31 -37.27
CA SER A 291 7.14 -33.11 -36.75
C SER A 291 7.86 -32.03 -37.57
N PRO A 292 8.49 -31.03 -36.94
CA PRO A 292 9.25 -30.01 -37.67
C PRO A 292 10.58 -30.55 -38.21
N LEU A 293 11.02 -31.75 -37.77
CA LEU A 293 12.34 -32.29 -38.06
C LEU A 293 12.37 -33.20 -39.30
N ASP A 294 11.33 -34.03 -39.48
CA ASP A 294 11.23 -34.98 -40.60
C ASP A 294 9.93 -34.83 -41.44
N GLY A 295 9.01 -33.96 -41.04
CA GLY A 295 7.70 -33.77 -41.69
C GLY A 295 6.71 -34.91 -41.48
N SER A 296 7.01 -35.89 -40.62
CA SER A 296 6.11 -37.00 -40.30
C SER A 296 4.87 -36.51 -39.56
N THR A 297 3.71 -37.11 -39.82
CA THR A 297 2.48 -36.85 -39.05
C THR A 297 2.38 -37.84 -37.90
N GLN A 298 2.41 -37.32 -36.69
CA GLN A 298 2.31 -38.07 -35.44
C GLN A 298 0.90 -37.90 -34.85
N THR A 299 0.07 -38.94 -34.95
CA THR A 299 -1.22 -38.99 -34.22
C THR A 299 -0.94 -39.24 -32.76
N THR A 300 -1.40 -38.38 -31.85
CA THR A 300 -1.05 -38.46 -30.43
C THR A 300 -1.88 -39.50 -29.67
N GLN A 301 -1.37 -39.96 -28.53
CA GLN A 301 -2.16 -40.76 -27.59
C GLN A 301 -3.32 -39.95 -27.01
N GLY A 302 -4.45 -40.63 -26.76
CA GLY A 302 -5.68 -39.98 -26.29
C GLY A 302 -6.38 -39.10 -27.34
N LEU A 303 -5.87 -39.00 -28.57
CA LEU A 303 -6.51 -38.33 -29.72
C LEU A 303 -6.98 -36.89 -29.41
N GLY A 304 -6.20 -36.17 -28.60
CA GLY A 304 -6.45 -34.79 -28.20
C GLY A 304 -7.40 -34.61 -27.01
N ASN A 305 -7.75 -35.67 -26.28
CA ASN A 305 -8.51 -35.57 -25.02
C ASN A 305 -7.63 -35.28 -23.79
N GLN A 306 -6.32 -35.17 -23.99
CA GLN A 306 -5.30 -35.11 -22.94
C GLN A 306 -5.04 -33.68 -22.47
N GLN A 307 -4.59 -33.57 -21.21
CA GLN A 307 -4.37 -32.31 -20.51
C GLN A 307 -3.05 -31.65 -20.93
N ASN A 308 -2.77 -30.41 -20.50
CA ASN A 308 -1.38 -29.93 -20.52
C ASN A 308 -0.61 -30.54 -19.33
N PHE A 309 -1.24 -30.54 -18.16
CA PHE A 309 -0.72 -31.07 -16.91
C PHE A 309 -1.77 -31.89 -16.13
N GLN A 310 -1.33 -33.02 -15.57
CA GLN A 310 -2.10 -33.83 -14.61
C GLN A 310 -1.19 -34.18 -13.41
N ILE A 311 -1.23 -33.33 -12.37
CA ILE A 311 -0.15 -33.17 -11.38
C ILE A 311 -0.69 -32.93 -9.95
N SER A 312 0.16 -32.86 -8.92
CA SER A 312 -0.30 -32.55 -7.55
C SER A 312 -0.29 -31.07 -7.21
N TYR A 313 0.44 -30.24 -7.94
CA TYR A 313 0.59 -28.80 -7.68
C TYR A 313 1.17 -28.12 -8.91
N LEU A 314 0.68 -26.92 -9.27
CA LEU A 314 1.27 -26.10 -10.34
C LEU A 314 1.48 -24.67 -9.87
N GLU A 315 2.67 -24.13 -10.11
CA GLU A 315 2.99 -22.73 -9.83
C GLU A 315 3.66 -22.05 -11.02
N VAL A 316 3.08 -20.92 -11.46
CA VAL A 316 3.70 -20.05 -12.47
C VAL A 316 4.44 -18.95 -11.72
N LEU A 317 5.77 -19.09 -11.64
CA LEU A 317 6.64 -18.31 -10.75
C LEU A 317 6.71 -16.82 -11.14
N PRO A 318 7.21 -15.92 -10.27
CA PRO A 318 7.11 -14.48 -10.44
C PRO A 318 7.62 -13.97 -11.79
N GLY A 319 6.78 -13.18 -12.48
CA GLY A 319 7.07 -12.63 -13.81
C GLY A 319 7.13 -13.65 -14.95
N ALA A 320 6.88 -14.95 -14.72
CA ALA A 320 6.83 -15.96 -15.77
C ALA A 320 5.54 -15.84 -16.61
N THR A 321 5.54 -16.46 -17.79
CA THR A 321 4.37 -16.56 -18.67
C THR A 321 4.09 -18.03 -18.98
N TYR A 322 2.83 -18.45 -18.80
CA TYR A 322 2.32 -19.74 -19.24
C TYR A 322 1.16 -19.56 -20.23
N THR A 323 1.35 -19.99 -21.47
CA THR A 323 0.26 -20.11 -22.46
C THR A 323 -0.09 -21.58 -22.67
N GLY A 324 -1.25 -22.00 -22.17
CA GLY A 324 -1.77 -23.35 -22.30
C GLY A 324 -2.87 -23.44 -23.37
N THR A 325 -2.84 -24.48 -24.19
CA THR A 325 -3.91 -24.81 -25.12
C THR A 325 -4.15 -26.31 -25.14
N THR A 326 -5.41 -26.73 -25.07
CA THR A 326 -5.81 -28.13 -25.29
C THR A 326 -6.80 -28.23 -26.44
N THR A 327 -6.86 -29.40 -27.08
CA THR A 327 -7.98 -29.73 -27.96
C THR A 327 -9.21 -30.04 -27.10
N GLY A 328 -9.17 -31.13 -26.33
CA GLY A 328 -10.33 -31.68 -25.62
C GLY A 328 -10.11 -32.08 -24.15
N GLY A 329 -8.91 -31.95 -23.60
CA GLY A 329 -8.63 -32.15 -22.18
C GLY A 329 -8.67 -30.84 -21.37
N THR A 330 -8.60 -30.94 -20.04
CA THR A 330 -8.39 -29.79 -19.14
C THR A 330 -6.96 -29.24 -19.30
N ASN A 331 -6.69 -27.93 -19.22
CA ASN A 331 -5.29 -27.48 -19.30
C ASN A 331 -4.49 -27.92 -18.06
N VAL A 332 -5.00 -27.59 -16.87
CA VAL A 332 -4.36 -27.84 -15.59
C VAL A 332 -5.30 -28.67 -14.72
N GLU A 333 -4.91 -29.91 -14.43
CA GLU A 333 -5.64 -30.79 -13.50
C GLU A 333 -4.75 -31.09 -12.30
N VAL A 334 -5.22 -30.72 -11.10
CA VAL A 334 -4.49 -30.77 -9.85
C VAL A 334 -5.13 -31.75 -8.88
N TYR A 335 -4.33 -32.66 -8.34
CA TYR A 335 -4.72 -33.77 -7.47
C TYR A 335 -4.25 -33.58 -6.02
N ASP A 336 -4.71 -34.47 -5.14
CA ASP A 336 -4.16 -34.68 -3.79
C ASP A 336 -4.25 -33.45 -2.85
N GLY A 337 -5.22 -32.56 -3.10
CA GLY A 337 -5.46 -31.35 -2.29
C GLY A 337 -4.53 -30.17 -2.60
N GLY A 338 -3.67 -30.26 -3.63
CA GLY A 338 -2.75 -29.18 -3.97
C GLY A 338 -3.35 -28.09 -4.85
N SER A 339 -2.65 -26.96 -4.95
CA SER A 339 -3.13 -25.73 -5.57
C SER A 339 -2.62 -25.51 -7.00
N PHE A 340 -3.34 -24.66 -7.75
CA PHE A 340 -2.80 -23.92 -8.90
C PHE A 340 -2.53 -22.47 -8.50
N ILE A 341 -1.28 -22.03 -8.60
CA ILE A 341 -0.84 -20.68 -8.23
C ILE A 341 -0.27 -19.94 -9.45
N VAL A 342 -0.69 -18.69 -9.62
CA VAL A 342 -0.09 -17.73 -10.55
C VAL A 342 0.56 -16.64 -9.74
N ASP A 343 1.88 -16.65 -9.65
CA ASP A 343 2.62 -15.85 -8.68
C ASP A 343 2.82 -14.38 -9.14
N LYS A 344 3.48 -13.56 -8.31
CA LYS A 344 3.56 -12.11 -8.45
C LYS A 344 4.00 -11.64 -9.84
N GLY A 345 3.15 -10.86 -10.50
CA GLY A 345 3.40 -10.33 -11.85
C GLY A 345 3.45 -11.38 -12.97
N ALA A 346 3.12 -12.64 -12.70
CA ALA A 346 3.09 -13.70 -13.71
C ALA A 346 1.85 -13.59 -14.62
N THR A 347 1.95 -14.13 -15.84
CA THR A 347 0.88 -14.12 -16.84
C THR A 347 0.46 -15.53 -17.23
N VAL A 348 -0.86 -15.79 -17.23
CA VAL A 348 -1.45 -17.06 -17.65
C VAL A 348 -2.52 -16.83 -18.71
N ASN A 349 -2.46 -17.61 -19.79
CA ASN A 349 -3.49 -17.63 -20.83
C ASN A 349 -3.87 -19.08 -21.15
N LEU A 350 -5.07 -19.50 -20.77
CA LEU A 350 -5.57 -20.86 -20.98
C LEU A 350 -6.79 -20.87 -21.90
N GLN A 351 -6.73 -21.73 -22.91
CA GLN A 351 -7.80 -21.92 -23.87
C GLN A 351 -7.95 -23.38 -24.27
N ARG A 352 -9.13 -23.71 -24.77
CA ARG A 352 -9.48 -25.05 -25.26
C ARG A 352 -10.27 -24.95 -26.54
N THR A 353 -9.95 -25.77 -27.55
CA THR A 353 -10.51 -25.59 -28.91
C THR A 353 -11.70 -26.50 -29.22
N ASP A 354 -11.90 -27.60 -28.49
CA ASP A 354 -13.00 -28.55 -28.70
C ASP A 354 -13.63 -29.00 -27.36
N ALA A 355 -14.91 -28.68 -27.20
CA ALA A 355 -15.68 -28.95 -26.00
C ALA A 355 -16.45 -30.30 -26.03
N SER A 356 -16.40 -31.04 -27.14
CA SER A 356 -17.15 -32.30 -27.29
C SER A 356 -16.64 -33.40 -26.35
N LYS A 357 -15.34 -33.35 -26.03
CA LYS A 357 -14.58 -34.26 -25.16
C LYS A 357 -14.61 -33.82 -23.69
N SER A 358 -13.98 -34.59 -22.82
CA SER A 358 -13.72 -34.30 -21.40
C SER A 358 -12.32 -34.77 -21.03
N ASN A 359 -11.84 -34.39 -19.84
CA ASN A 359 -10.71 -35.12 -19.23
C ASN A 359 -11.14 -36.56 -18.87
N GLU A 360 -10.18 -37.35 -18.39
CA GLU A 360 -10.38 -38.78 -18.08
C GLU A 360 -11.39 -39.02 -16.94
N ARG A 361 -11.64 -38.01 -16.09
CA ARG A 361 -12.64 -38.04 -15.01
C ARG A 361 -14.06 -37.67 -15.47
N GLY A 362 -14.24 -37.24 -16.73
CA GLY A 362 -15.51 -36.73 -17.25
C GLY A 362 -15.74 -35.23 -16.97
N THR A 363 -14.77 -34.58 -16.34
CA THR A 363 -14.77 -33.14 -16.05
C THR A 363 -14.39 -32.33 -17.28
N ASN A 364 -14.87 -31.09 -17.33
CA ASN A 364 -14.79 -30.23 -18.49
C ASN A 364 -14.39 -28.81 -18.07
N ALA A 365 -13.08 -28.58 -17.92
CA ALA A 365 -12.56 -27.32 -17.38
C ALA A 365 -11.32 -26.80 -18.14
N LEU A 366 -10.80 -25.63 -17.75
CA LEU A 366 -9.41 -25.25 -18.04
C LEU A 366 -8.53 -25.51 -16.82
N ILE A 367 -9.02 -25.19 -15.63
CA ILE A 367 -8.41 -25.45 -14.32
C ILE A 367 -9.38 -26.34 -13.52
N ASP A 368 -8.90 -27.50 -13.06
CA ASP A 368 -9.62 -28.48 -12.25
C ASP A 368 -8.76 -28.81 -11.01
N THR A 369 -9.22 -28.49 -9.79
CA THR A 369 -8.49 -28.80 -8.55
C THR A 369 -9.31 -29.70 -7.63
N GLN A 370 -8.71 -30.82 -7.18
CA GLN A 370 -9.35 -31.77 -6.26
C GLN A 370 -9.02 -31.43 -4.80
N GLY A 371 -9.88 -30.65 -4.14
CA GLY A 371 -9.76 -30.26 -2.73
C GLY A 371 -8.72 -29.17 -2.44
N GLY A 372 -8.08 -28.60 -3.46
CA GLY A 372 -7.05 -27.57 -3.35
C GLY A 372 -7.45 -26.24 -3.99
N ASN A 373 -6.63 -25.20 -3.78
CA ASN A 373 -6.99 -23.82 -4.13
C ASN A 373 -6.58 -23.41 -5.56
N VAL A 374 -7.18 -22.32 -6.03
CA VAL A 374 -6.72 -21.55 -7.18
C VAL A 374 -6.36 -20.15 -6.71
N GLU A 375 -5.11 -19.73 -6.87
CA GLU A 375 -4.59 -18.50 -6.26
C GLU A 375 -3.86 -17.63 -7.28
N PHE A 376 -4.32 -16.39 -7.47
CA PHE A 376 -3.73 -15.42 -8.39
C PHE A 376 -3.11 -14.28 -7.58
N LYS A 377 -1.77 -14.24 -7.51
CA LYS A 377 -0.99 -13.37 -6.61
C LYS A 377 -0.81 -11.95 -7.17
N ASP A 378 -0.22 -11.08 -6.34
CA ASP A 378 -0.13 -9.63 -6.57
C ASP A 378 0.32 -9.25 -8.00
N GLY A 379 -0.49 -8.47 -8.71
CA GLY A 379 -0.19 -7.99 -10.06
C GLY A 379 -0.17 -9.06 -11.16
N SER A 380 -0.61 -10.30 -10.90
CA SER A 380 -0.72 -11.34 -11.92
C SER A 380 -1.80 -11.03 -12.96
N THR A 381 -1.69 -11.63 -14.16
CA THR A 381 -2.65 -11.47 -15.26
C THR A 381 -3.13 -12.83 -15.75
N VAL A 382 -4.44 -13.10 -15.67
CA VAL A 382 -5.02 -14.41 -15.99
C VAL A 382 -6.14 -14.26 -17.02
N ILE A 383 -6.00 -14.91 -18.17
CA ILE A 383 -6.96 -14.89 -19.28
C ILE A 383 -7.46 -16.31 -19.55
N LEU A 384 -8.77 -16.52 -19.44
CA LEU A 384 -9.40 -17.83 -19.55
C LEU A 384 -10.49 -17.86 -20.64
N ASN A 385 -10.45 -18.89 -21.49
CA ASN A 385 -11.47 -19.19 -22.51
C ASN A 385 -11.75 -18.05 -23.51
N LYS A 386 -10.71 -17.29 -23.91
CA LYS A 386 -10.82 -16.15 -24.84
C LYS A 386 -11.58 -16.44 -26.15
N ASN A 387 -11.65 -17.71 -26.56
CA ASN A 387 -12.37 -18.18 -27.73
C ASN A 387 -13.88 -18.48 -27.50
N ALA A 388 -14.42 -18.19 -26.32
CA ALA A 388 -15.86 -18.31 -25.98
C ALA A 388 -16.45 -19.69 -26.31
N LEU A 389 -15.83 -20.76 -25.79
CA LEU A 389 -16.16 -22.14 -26.14
C LEU A 389 -17.56 -22.57 -25.64
N VAL A 390 -18.53 -22.66 -26.57
CA VAL A 390 -19.93 -23.07 -26.28
C VAL A 390 -20.02 -24.54 -25.87
N LYS A 391 -20.41 -24.80 -24.61
CA LYS A 391 -20.63 -26.16 -24.08
C LYS A 391 -21.29 -26.17 -22.71
N ASP A 392 -22.34 -26.99 -22.59
CA ASP A 392 -23.00 -27.33 -21.33
C ASP A 392 -22.03 -27.96 -20.32
N GLY A 393 -21.89 -27.31 -19.17
CA GLY A 393 -21.07 -27.77 -18.04
C GLY A 393 -19.56 -27.55 -18.18
N PHE A 394 -19.12 -26.78 -19.18
CA PHE A 394 -17.73 -26.34 -19.25
C PHE A 394 -17.47 -25.23 -18.21
N ALA A 395 -16.44 -25.40 -17.38
CA ALA A 395 -16.10 -24.47 -16.31
C ALA A 395 -14.63 -24.01 -16.44
N PRO A 396 -14.35 -22.78 -16.91
CA PRO A 396 -13.01 -22.21 -16.94
C PRO A 396 -12.23 -22.41 -15.64
N ILE A 397 -12.86 -22.16 -14.48
CA ILE A 397 -12.36 -22.54 -13.16
C ILE A 397 -13.33 -23.53 -12.52
N TYR A 398 -12.85 -24.70 -12.13
CA TYR A 398 -13.59 -25.67 -11.33
C TYR A 398 -12.74 -26.14 -10.15
N ILE A 399 -13.34 -26.05 -8.95
CA ILE A 399 -12.76 -26.51 -7.70
C ILE A 399 -13.70 -27.54 -7.08
N GLU A 400 -13.16 -28.72 -6.79
CA GLU A 400 -13.85 -29.82 -6.11
C GLU A 400 -13.55 -29.80 -4.61
N ASP A 401 -14.41 -30.45 -3.84
CA ASP A 401 -14.28 -30.72 -2.39
C ASP A 401 -13.96 -29.49 -1.51
N GLY A 402 -14.37 -28.29 -1.94
CA GLY A 402 -14.41 -27.08 -1.11
C GLY A 402 -13.12 -26.26 -1.00
N GLY A 403 -12.18 -26.39 -1.94
CA GLY A 403 -11.05 -25.44 -2.07
C GLY A 403 -11.49 -24.01 -2.45
N ASN A 404 -10.59 -23.03 -2.31
CA ASN A 404 -10.90 -21.61 -2.51
C ASN A 404 -10.35 -21.05 -3.83
N LEU A 405 -11.04 -20.05 -4.39
CA LEU A 405 -10.51 -19.16 -5.42
C LEU A 405 -10.11 -17.82 -4.79
N THR A 406 -8.85 -17.43 -4.92
CA THR A 406 -8.32 -16.19 -4.33
C THR A 406 -7.63 -15.34 -5.38
N VAL A 407 -7.94 -14.04 -5.40
CA VAL A 407 -7.35 -13.05 -6.31
C VAL A 407 -6.79 -11.91 -5.48
N ASP A 408 -5.47 -11.74 -5.51
CA ASP A 408 -4.74 -10.79 -4.68
C ASP A 408 -4.61 -9.40 -5.34
N LYS A 409 -4.06 -8.45 -4.57
CA LYS A 409 -3.91 -7.03 -4.93
C LYS A 409 -3.36 -6.81 -6.34
N ASN A 410 -3.92 -5.87 -7.09
CA ASN A 410 -3.56 -5.59 -8.49
C ASN A 410 -3.69 -6.76 -9.49
N ALA A 411 -4.04 -7.98 -9.07
CA ALA A 411 -4.20 -9.09 -9.99
C ALA A 411 -5.44 -8.88 -10.88
N THR A 412 -5.33 -9.27 -12.14
CA THR A 412 -6.38 -9.11 -13.16
C THR A 412 -6.79 -10.44 -13.73
N VAL A 413 -8.09 -10.75 -13.66
CA VAL A 413 -8.67 -12.00 -14.15
C VAL A 413 -9.73 -11.70 -15.19
N SER A 414 -9.62 -12.28 -16.38
CA SER A 414 -10.57 -12.15 -17.47
C SER A 414 -11.08 -13.52 -17.91
N ILE A 415 -12.36 -13.80 -17.66
CA ILE A 415 -13.02 -15.04 -18.08
C ILE A 415 -14.06 -14.71 -19.15
N THR A 416 -13.87 -15.26 -20.36
CA THR A 416 -14.92 -15.20 -21.39
C THR A 416 -15.76 -16.47 -21.33
N GLY A 417 -17.08 -16.33 -21.21
CA GLY A 417 -18.03 -17.42 -21.09
C GLY A 417 -19.07 -17.41 -22.21
N ALA A 418 -19.58 -18.59 -22.54
CA ALA A 418 -20.53 -18.83 -23.62
C ALA A 418 -21.69 -19.74 -23.16
N THR A 419 -22.70 -19.95 -24.00
CA THR A 419 -23.88 -20.78 -23.69
C THR A 419 -23.48 -22.14 -23.13
N GLY A 420 -24.08 -22.50 -21.99
CA GLY A 420 -23.86 -23.73 -21.25
C GLY A 420 -22.69 -23.69 -20.26
N ASN A 421 -21.81 -22.69 -20.32
CA ASN A 421 -20.65 -22.59 -19.44
C ASN A 421 -21.05 -22.25 -17.98
N ILE A 422 -20.11 -22.51 -17.06
CA ILE A 422 -20.15 -22.10 -15.65
C ILE A 422 -18.78 -21.45 -15.35
N PRO A 423 -18.58 -20.15 -15.66
CA PRO A 423 -17.30 -19.44 -15.51
C PRO A 423 -16.48 -19.79 -14.26
N VAL A 424 -17.12 -19.83 -13.08
CA VAL A 424 -16.53 -20.29 -11.82
C VAL A 424 -17.46 -21.29 -11.15
N ARG A 425 -16.96 -22.51 -10.89
CA ARG A 425 -17.68 -23.55 -10.16
C ARG A 425 -16.88 -23.99 -8.94
N ILE A 426 -17.51 -23.95 -7.76
CA ILE A 426 -16.99 -24.55 -6.52
C ILE A 426 -18.03 -25.56 -6.03
N ASP A 427 -17.65 -26.83 -6.01
CA ASP A 427 -18.40 -27.90 -5.37
C ASP A 427 -17.83 -28.11 -3.95
N GLY A 428 -18.64 -27.86 -2.92
CA GLY A 428 -18.20 -27.87 -1.51
C GLY A 428 -18.34 -26.50 -0.84
N THR A 429 -17.72 -26.33 0.33
CA THR A 429 -17.84 -25.13 1.20
C THR A 429 -16.78 -24.05 0.94
N GLY A 430 -16.13 -24.08 -0.23
CA GLY A 430 -15.07 -23.15 -0.60
C GLY A 430 -15.57 -21.75 -0.92
N THR A 431 -14.67 -20.77 -0.89
CA THR A 431 -14.99 -19.35 -1.09
C THR A 431 -14.36 -18.78 -2.36
N VAL A 432 -14.92 -17.67 -2.84
CA VAL A 432 -14.29 -16.78 -3.82
C VAL A 432 -13.92 -15.49 -3.12
N ASN A 433 -12.63 -15.15 -3.12
CA ASN A 433 -12.08 -14.00 -2.41
C ASN A 433 -11.39 -13.05 -3.41
N LEU A 434 -11.95 -11.87 -3.63
CA LEU A 434 -11.31 -10.76 -4.34
C LEU A 434 -10.65 -9.84 -3.30
N ASN A 435 -9.40 -10.13 -2.94
CA ASN A 435 -8.64 -9.41 -1.92
C ASN A 435 -8.27 -7.99 -2.38
N GLU A 436 -7.88 -7.13 -1.44
CA GLU A 436 -7.77 -5.67 -1.59
C GLU A 436 -7.16 -5.18 -2.93
N GLY A 437 -7.93 -4.44 -3.74
CA GLY A 437 -7.47 -3.88 -5.01
C GLY A 437 -7.30 -4.89 -6.16
N SER A 438 -7.88 -6.08 -6.06
CA SER A 438 -7.95 -7.08 -7.14
C SER A 438 -9.04 -6.75 -8.17
N HIS A 439 -8.95 -7.32 -9.37
CA HIS A 439 -9.90 -7.09 -10.47
C HIS A 439 -10.29 -8.41 -11.15
N MET A 440 -11.59 -8.74 -11.17
CA MET A 440 -12.13 -9.88 -11.91
C MET A 440 -13.25 -9.45 -12.86
N THR A 441 -13.10 -9.78 -14.14
CA THR A 441 -14.12 -9.60 -15.18
C THR A 441 -14.58 -10.95 -15.73
N ILE A 442 -15.88 -11.16 -15.76
CA ILE A 442 -16.54 -12.30 -16.40
C ILE A 442 -17.49 -11.74 -17.48
N THR A 443 -17.21 -12.03 -18.75
CA THR A 443 -18.09 -11.66 -19.87
C THR A 443 -18.75 -12.91 -20.41
N GLN A 444 -20.06 -13.05 -20.19
CA GLN A 444 -20.85 -14.24 -20.51
C GLN A 444 -21.86 -13.94 -21.62
N ASN A 445 -21.91 -14.78 -22.65
CA ASN A 445 -22.95 -14.74 -23.69
C ASN A 445 -23.72 -16.07 -23.71
N GLY A 446 -24.99 -16.04 -23.31
CA GLY A 446 -25.87 -17.19 -23.21
C GLY A 446 -26.07 -17.71 -21.77
N ALA A 447 -27.17 -18.41 -21.54
CA ALA A 447 -27.48 -19.03 -20.25
C ALA A 447 -26.48 -20.15 -19.86
N PRO A 448 -26.30 -20.43 -18.55
CA PRO A 448 -25.37 -21.46 -18.08
C PRO A 448 -25.97 -22.86 -18.26
N LYS A 449 -25.27 -23.87 -17.76
CA LYS A 449 -25.88 -25.20 -17.56
C LYS A 449 -27.09 -25.06 -16.62
N LEU A 450 -28.19 -25.75 -16.96
CA LEU A 450 -29.43 -25.71 -16.17
C LEU A 450 -29.16 -26.06 -14.69
N GLY A 451 -29.64 -25.21 -13.78
CA GLY A 451 -29.50 -25.38 -12.33
C GLY A 451 -28.22 -24.79 -11.72
N TYR A 452 -27.37 -24.11 -12.51
CA TYR A 452 -26.15 -23.44 -12.05
C TYR A 452 -26.23 -21.92 -12.21
N GLY A 453 -25.43 -21.18 -11.44
CA GLY A 453 -25.11 -19.78 -11.73
C GLY A 453 -23.87 -19.64 -12.62
N PHE A 454 -23.46 -18.42 -12.99
CA PHE A 454 -22.18 -18.20 -13.68
C PHE A 454 -20.99 -18.26 -12.70
N ILE A 455 -21.18 -17.71 -11.51
CA ILE A 455 -20.42 -18.06 -10.31
C ILE A 455 -21.32 -18.98 -9.48
N ASN A 456 -20.86 -20.20 -9.20
CA ASN A 456 -21.68 -21.22 -8.56
C ASN A 456 -20.96 -21.92 -7.41
N ILE A 457 -21.42 -21.72 -6.18
CA ILE A 457 -20.91 -22.33 -4.95
C ILE A 457 -21.99 -23.27 -4.38
N LYS A 458 -21.71 -24.57 -4.27
CA LYS A 458 -22.72 -25.58 -3.87
C LYS A 458 -22.88 -25.85 -2.37
N GLY A 459 -21.92 -25.43 -1.54
CA GLY A 459 -21.97 -25.58 -0.09
C GLY A 459 -22.19 -24.24 0.61
N THR A 460 -21.97 -24.24 1.93
CA THR A 460 -22.04 -23.11 2.86
C THR A 460 -20.87 -22.11 2.68
N GLY A 461 -20.42 -21.93 1.44
CA GLY A 461 -19.27 -21.09 1.10
C GLY A 461 -19.64 -19.61 1.04
N GLY A 462 -18.75 -18.80 0.45
CA GLY A 462 -18.97 -17.36 0.39
C GLY A 462 -18.28 -16.65 -0.77
N PHE A 463 -18.72 -15.42 -1.02
CA PHE A 463 -18.24 -14.55 -2.08
C PHE A 463 -17.90 -13.18 -1.51
N PHE A 464 -16.62 -12.81 -1.52
CA PHE A 464 -16.11 -11.64 -0.78
C PHE A 464 -15.37 -10.70 -1.72
N VAL A 465 -15.78 -9.43 -1.75
CA VAL A 465 -15.11 -8.35 -2.48
C VAL A 465 -14.52 -7.38 -1.47
N ALA A 466 -13.21 -7.47 -1.27
CA ALA A 466 -12.47 -6.66 -0.30
C ALA A 466 -12.25 -5.22 -0.76
N SER A 467 -11.58 -4.43 0.08
CA SER A 467 -11.49 -2.98 -0.08
C SER A 467 -10.87 -2.57 -1.42
N GLY A 468 -11.50 -1.63 -2.13
CA GLY A 468 -11.03 -1.14 -3.43
C GLY A 468 -11.00 -2.16 -4.59
N SER A 469 -11.47 -3.38 -4.38
CA SER A 469 -11.50 -4.43 -5.42
C SER A 469 -12.64 -4.25 -6.41
N THR A 470 -12.50 -4.80 -7.63
CA THR A 470 -13.51 -4.72 -8.70
C THR A 470 -14.00 -6.11 -9.16
N LEU A 471 -15.32 -6.30 -9.18
CA LEU A 471 -16.00 -7.39 -9.88
C LEU A 471 -16.84 -6.82 -11.05
N ASP A 472 -16.64 -7.33 -12.25
CA ASP A 472 -17.50 -7.04 -13.42
C ASP A 472 -18.06 -8.35 -13.99
N LEU A 473 -19.29 -8.71 -13.62
CA LEU A 473 -20.01 -9.86 -14.18
C LEU A 473 -21.06 -9.35 -15.18
N ASN A 474 -20.75 -9.46 -16.47
CA ASN A 474 -21.60 -8.98 -17.56
C ASN A 474 -22.17 -10.15 -18.36
N VAL A 475 -23.48 -10.34 -18.29
CA VAL A 475 -24.20 -11.45 -18.91
C VAL A 475 -25.12 -10.93 -20.01
N THR A 476 -25.05 -11.53 -21.19
CA THR A 476 -25.91 -11.18 -22.34
C THR A 476 -26.59 -12.41 -22.94
N GLY A 477 -27.68 -12.23 -23.68
CA GLY A 477 -28.18 -13.22 -24.64
C GLY A 477 -28.68 -14.54 -24.03
N THR A 478 -29.23 -14.50 -22.82
CA THR A 478 -29.56 -15.70 -22.02
C THR A 478 -30.61 -16.62 -22.66
N GLY A 479 -31.48 -16.08 -23.51
CA GLY A 479 -32.51 -16.83 -24.23
C GLY A 479 -33.68 -17.20 -23.31
N THR A 480 -34.21 -18.43 -23.45
CA THR A 480 -35.43 -18.88 -22.75
C THR A 480 -35.16 -19.74 -21.50
N LYS A 481 -33.91 -19.80 -21.02
CA LYS A 481 -33.55 -20.61 -19.84
C LYS A 481 -33.56 -19.73 -18.59
N SER A 482 -33.97 -20.29 -17.46
CA SER A 482 -33.79 -19.67 -16.13
C SER A 482 -32.29 -19.56 -15.81
N VAL A 483 -31.84 -18.39 -15.33
CA VAL A 483 -30.43 -18.05 -15.07
C VAL A 483 -30.22 -17.41 -13.70
N ASN A 484 -29.01 -17.59 -13.15
CA ASN A 484 -28.58 -16.94 -11.91
C ASN A 484 -27.17 -16.35 -12.14
N ALA A 485 -26.91 -15.10 -11.74
CA ALA A 485 -25.58 -14.53 -11.94
C ALA A 485 -24.58 -15.15 -10.96
N ILE A 486 -24.88 -15.04 -9.66
CA ILE A 486 -24.23 -15.75 -8.56
C ILE A 486 -25.26 -16.69 -7.93
N ASN A 487 -24.88 -17.95 -7.73
CA ASN A 487 -25.67 -18.96 -7.04
C ASN A 487 -24.84 -19.53 -5.88
N VAL A 488 -25.21 -19.22 -4.64
CA VAL A 488 -24.62 -19.80 -3.43
C VAL A 488 -25.69 -20.62 -2.71
N ALA A 489 -25.47 -21.92 -2.55
CA ALA A 489 -26.42 -22.75 -1.82
C ALA A 489 -26.34 -22.50 -0.29
N ASN A 490 -27.39 -22.89 0.44
CA ASN A 490 -27.45 -22.83 1.91
C ASN A 490 -27.18 -21.39 2.46
N ASP A 491 -26.62 -21.31 3.66
CA ASP A 491 -26.29 -20.13 4.47
C ASP A 491 -25.10 -19.31 3.93
N GLY A 492 -25.08 -19.13 2.60
CA GLY A 492 -24.03 -18.44 1.87
C GLY A 492 -23.79 -17.01 2.36
N GLN A 493 -22.52 -16.66 2.54
CA GLN A 493 -22.10 -15.31 2.95
C GLN A 493 -21.58 -14.52 1.74
N LEU A 494 -22.09 -13.31 1.56
CA LEU A 494 -21.65 -12.39 0.52
C LEU A 494 -21.25 -11.07 1.16
N SER A 495 -20.09 -10.51 0.82
CA SER A 495 -19.73 -9.17 1.28
C SER A 495 -19.05 -8.31 0.23
N PHE A 496 -19.29 -7.00 0.35
CA PHE A 496 -18.69 -5.93 -0.43
C PHE A 496 -18.18 -4.88 0.56
N ALA A 497 -16.86 -4.74 0.64
CA ALA A 497 -16.17 -3.89 1.61
C ALA A 497 -16.07 -2.42 1.13
N GLN A 498 -15.40 -1.59 1.94
CA GLN A 498 -15.21 -0.17 1.66
C GLN A 498 -14.57 0.06 0.28
N ASP A 499 -15.04 1.05 -0.47
CA ASP A 499 -14.51 1.43 -1.79
C ASP A 499 -14.56 0.32 -2.86
N ALA A 500 -15.18 -0.84 -2.57
CA ALA A 500 -15.36 -1.93 -3.52
C ALA A 500 -16.27 -1.50 -4.67
N THR A 501 -16.00 -2.04 -5.87
CA THR A 501 -16.82 -1.89 -7.06
C THR A 501 -17.35 -3.25 -7.50
N ALA A 502 -18.65 -3.40 -7.69
CA ALA A 502 -19.23 -4.63 -8.21
C ALA A 502 -20.38 -4.35 -9.18
N ASN A 503 -20.21 -4.70 -10.45
CA ASN A 503 -21.22 -4.59 -11.49
C ASN A 503 -21.72 -5.99 -11.84
N LEU A 504 -22.96 -6.31 -11.45
CA LEU A 504 -23.61 -7.59 -11.77
C LEU A 504 -24.78 -7.33 -12.70
N THR A 505 -24.58 -7.61 -14.00
CA THR A 505 -25.55 -7.29 -15.05
C THR A 505 -26.05 -8.54 -15.79
N ILE A 506 -27.36 -8.60 -16.03
CA ILE A 506 -28.00 -9.51 -17.00
C ILE A 506 -28.77 -8.68 -18.01
N ASP A 507 -28.39 -8.78 -19.27
CA ASP A 507 -28.98 -8.03 -20.39
C ASP A 507 -29.56 -8.98 -21.44
N GLY A 508 -30.87 -8.91 -21.64
CA GLY A 508 -31.61 -9.73 -22.58
C GLY A 508 -32.00 -11.12 -22.05
N GLY A 509 -33.26 -11.50 -22.26
CA GLY A 509 -33.76 -12.87 -22.04
C GLY A 509 -35.29 -12.95 -21.97
N THR A 510 -35.84 -14.16 -22.04
CA THR A 510 -37.28 -14.42 -21.87
C THR A 510 -37.54 -15.59 -20.91
N GLY A 511 -36.55 -15.94 -20.10
CA GLY A 511 -36.73 -16.82 -18.94
C GLY A 511 -36.27 -16.09 -17.68
N GLU A 512 -36.73 -16.59 -16.54
CA GLU A 512 -36.37 -16.14 -15.20
C GLU A 512 -34.88 -15.76 -15.07
N ALA A 513 -34.61 -14.56 -14.57
CA ALA A 513 -33.26 -14.06 -14.31
C ALA A 513 -33.15 -13.61 -12.86
N HIS A 514 -32.15 -14.15 -12.16
CA HIS A 514 -31.77 -13.70 -10.84
C HIS A 514 -30.31 -13.26 -10.82
N LEU A 515 -29.98 -12.20 -10.08
CA LEU A 515 -28.58 -11.81 -9.90
C LEU A 515 -27.95 -12.58 -8.73
N LEU A 516 -28.58 -12.51 -7.56
CA LEU A 516 -28.16 -13.30 -6.40
C LEU A 516 -29.20 -14.36 -6.07
N LYS A 517 -28.84 -15.63 -6.23
CA LYS A 517 -29.61 -16.75 -5.68
C LYS A 517 -28.88 -17.33 -4.46
N VAL A 518 -29.57 -17.35 -3.33
CA VAL A 518 -29.04 -17.77 -2.03
C VAL A 518 -30.00 -18.75 -1.31
N GLY A 519 -29.48 -19.50 -0.35
CA GLY A 519 -30.25 -20.45 0.46
C GLY A 519 -31.03 -19.80 1.61
N ASP A 520 -31.09 -20.51 2.73
CA ASP A 520 -31.67 -20.05 4.01
C ASP A 520 -30.56 -19.54 4.93
N ASP A 521 -30.87 -18.62 5.84
CA ASP A 521 -29.93 -17.90 6.71
C ASP A 521 -28.79 -17.13 6.00
N ALA A 522 -28.91 -16.89 4.69
CA ALA A 522 -27.89 -16.19 3.90
C ALA A 522 -27.68 -14.73 4.35
N ASN A 523 -26.43 -14.26 4.32
CA ASN A 523 -26.05 -12.91 4.75
C ASN A 523 -25.34 -12.15 3.62
N ILE A 524 -25.87 -10.98 3.26
CA ILE A 524 -25.33 -10.08 2.25
C ILE A 524 -24.99 -8.75 2.94
N ASN A 525 -23.70 -8.43 3.08
CA ASN A 525 -23.24 -7.21 3.74
C ASN A 525 -22.52 -6.27 2.76
N ILE A 526 -23.00 -5.04 2.66
CA ILE A 526 -22.45 -3.97 1.80
C ILE A 526 -22.03 -2.83 2.72
N TYR A 527 -20.73 -2.55 2.80
CA TYR A 527 -20.16 -1.56 3.72
C TYR A 527 -19.38 -0.49 2.95
N MET A 528 -19.85 0.76 2.98
CA MET A 528 -19.19 1.91 2.33
C MET A 528 -18.64 1.64 0.90
N PRO A 529 -19.39 0.96 0.00
CA PRO A 529 -18.88 0.62 -1.32
C PRO A 529 -18.63 1.88 -2.14
N LYS A 530 -17.77 1.76 -3.16
CA LYS A 530 -17.72 2.79 -4.22
C LYS A 530 -18.96 2.69 -5.10
N SER A 531 -19.30 1.47 -5.54
CA SER A 531 -20.58 1.14 -6.17
C SER A 531 -20.79 -0.38 -6.16
N VAL A 532 -21.97 -0.84 -5.74
CA VAL A 532 -22.43 -2.23 -5.94
C VAL A 532 -23.74 -2.17 -6.70
N LEU A 533 -23.67 -2.38 -8.00
CA LEU A 533 -24.79 -2.35 -8.94
C LEU A 533 -25.30 -3.77 -9.23
N PHE A 534 -26.55 -4.00 -8.87
CA PHE A 534 -27.35 -5.13 -9.33
C PHE A 534 -28.25 -4.65 -10.47
N LYS A 535 -28.14 -5.19 -11.69
CA LYS A 535 -28.99 -4.78 -12.81
C LYS A 535 -29.44 -5.93 -13.73
N ILE A 536 -30.72 -5.91 -14.08
CA ILE A 536 -31.37 -6.71 -15.12
C ILE A 536 -31.91 -5.73 -16.16
N THR A 537 -31.76 -6.03 -17.45
CA THR A 537 -32.25 -5.20 -18.57
C THR A 537 -32.73 -6.10 -19.69
N ASP A 538 -33.70 -5.63 -20.48
CA ASP A 538 -34.32 -6.34 -21.61
C ASP A 538 -34.76 -7.80 -21.31
N ASN A 539 -35.24 -8.02 -20.08
CA ASN A 539 -35.82 -9.28 -19.61
C ASN A 539 -37.25 -9.04 -19.07
N ASP A 540 -38.24 -9.46 -19.87
CA ASP A 540 -39.67 -9.25 -19.60
C ASP A 540 -40.31 -10.36 -18.74
N ASP A 541 -39.51 -11.27 -18.17
CA ASP A 541 -40.04 -12.35 -17.34
C ASP A 541 -40.45 -11.81 -15.95
N ALA A 542 -41.69 -12.12 -15.56
CA ALA A 542 -42.33 -11.61 -14.36
C ALA A 542 -41.77 -12.22 -13.07
N ASP A 543 -41.17 -13.40 -13.14
CA ASP A 543 -40.58 -14.09 -11.99
C ASP A 543 -39.10 -13.70 -11.76
N SER A 544 -38.48 -12.95 -12.70
CA SER A 544 -37.12 -12.38 -12.59
C SER A 544 -37.01 -11.31 -11.49
N SER A 545 -35.97 -11.39 -10.66
CA SER A 545 -35.75 -10.51 -9.50
C SER A 545 -34.26 -10.37 -9.19
N LEU A 546 -33.84 -9.26 -8.57
CA LEU A 546 -32.43 -9.07 -8.17
C LEU A 546 -31.96 -10.14 -7.17
N PHE A 547 -32.82 -10.49 -6.21
CA PHE A 547 -32.56 -11.47 -5.16
C PHE A 547 -33.53 -12.65 -5.26
N LYS A 548 -33.02 -13.86 -5.00
CA LYS A 548 -33.82 -15.09 -4.86
C LYS A 548 -33.34 -15.89 -3.66
N VAL A 549 -34.14 -15.88 -2.60
CA VAL A 549 -33.84 -16.52 -1.31
C VAL A 549 -34.73 -17.74 -1.11
N SER A 550 -34.12 -18.88 -0.79
CA SER A 550 -34.84 -20.16 -0.67
C SER A 550 -35.60 -20.31 0.66
N GLY A 551 -35.15 -19.60 1.70
CA GLY A 551 -35.84 -19.43 2.98
C GLY A 551 -35.92 -17.95 3.37
N THR A 552 -35.18 -17.59 4.42
CA THR A 552 -34.93 -16.22 4.87
C THR A 552 -33.46 -15.84 4.68
N GLY A 553 -33.18 -14.54 4.55
CA GLY A 553 -31.82 -14.02 4.49
C GLY A 553 -31.78 -12.56 4.91
N THR A 554 -30.59 -11.99 5.08
CA THR A 554 -30.40 -10.59 5.50
C THR A 554 -29.56 -9.84 4.48
N LEU A 555 -30.07 -8.72 3.98
CA LEU A 555 -29.32 -7.72 3.23
C LEU A 555 -29.05 -6.51 4.12
N THR A 556 -27.78 -6.17 4.30
CA THR A 556 -27.32 -5.08 5.17
C THR A 556 -26.51 -4.09 4.36
N GLY A 557 -27.02 -2.87 4.19
CA GLY A 557 -26.26 -1.73 3.66
C GLY A 557 -25.82 -0.82 4.81
N GLN A 558 -24.51 -0.63 4.99
CA GLN A 558 -23.94 0.21 6.04
C GLN A 558 -23.21 1.39 5.44
N TYR A 559 -23.54 2.60 5.91
CA TYR A 559 -22.99 3.86 5.42
C TYR A 559 -23.15 4.01 3.89
N VAL A 560 -24.38 3.83 3.42
CA VAL A 560 -24.76 3.79 1.99
C VAL A 560 -25.78 4.85 1.61
N LYS A 561 -25.87 5.14 0.31
CA LYS A 561 -27.09 5.54 -0.39
C LYS A 561 -27.55 4.39 -1.27
N ILE A 562 -28.86 4.31 -1.51
CA ILE A 562 -29.49 3.27 -2.32
C ILE A 562 -30.18 3.93 -3.50
N ILE A 563 -29.95 3.42 -4.71
CA ILE A 563 -30.53 3.92 -5.96
C ILE A 563 -31.29 2.76 -6.63
N PRO A 564 -32.63 2.69 -6.52
CA PRO A 564 -33.45 1.66 -7.14
C PRO A 564 -33.80 2.01 -8.61
N ASP A 565 -34.75 1.30 -9.20
CA ASP A 565 -35.20 1.43 -10.60
C ASP A 565 -35.61 2.85 -11.02
N ASP A 566 -36.08 3.69 -10.09
CA ASP A 566 -36.52 5.05 -10.41
C ASP A 566 -35.36 6.05 -10.62
N GLY A 567 -34.13 5.63 -10.32
CA GLY A 567 -32.90 6.42 -10.46
C GLY A 567 -32.72 7.50 -9.39
N ASN A 568 -33.58 7.58 -8.37
CA ASN A 568 -33.42 8.53 -7.26
C ASN A 568 -32.45 7.97 -6.22
N ALA A 569 -31.58 8.82 -5.68
CA ALA A 569 -30.69 8.44 -4.58
C ALA A 569 -31.41 8.64 -3.24
N TYR A 570 -31.62 7.53 -2.52
CA TYR A 570 -32.24 7.49 -1.20
C TYR A 570 -31.19 7.37 -0.09
N GLY A 571 -31.47 8.00 1.05
CA GLY A 571 -30.56 8.13 2.19
C GLY A 571 -29.78 9.47 2.17
N PRO A 572 -28.71 9.59 2.97
CA PRO A 572 -27.85 8.49 3.42
C PRO A 572 -28.39 7.66 4.59
N TYR A 573 -27.89 6.43 4.68
CA TYR A 573 -28.17 5.46 5.74
C TYR A 573 -26.90 5.06 6.46
N LYS A 574 -26.89 5.18 7.79
CA LYS A 574 -25.86 4.58 8.65
C LYS A 574 -25.95 3.06 8.60
N SER A 575 -27.17 2.55 8.65
CA SER A 575 -27.49 1.13 8.49
C SER A 575 -28.87 0.97 7.88
N ALA A 576 -29.02 0.07 6.92
CA ALA A 576 -30.28 -0.34 6.33
C ALA A 576 -30.28 -1.88 6.24
N ILE A 577 -31.11 -2.52 7.05
CA ILE A 577 -31.17 -3.97 7.24
C ILE A 577 -32.53 -4.46 6.75
N TYR A 578 -32.50 -5.39 5.80
CA TYR A 578 -33.66 -5.92 5.10
C TYR A 578 -33.72 -7.45 5.24
N THR A 579 -34.84 -7.97 5.74
CA THR A 579 -35.09 -9.41 5.79
C THR A 579 -35.61 -9.88 4.44
N LEU A 580 -34.74 -10.50 3.65
CA LEU A 580 -35.08 -11.05 2.35
C LEU A 580 -35.86 -12.36 2.49
N LYS A 581 -36.89 -12.54 1.65
CA LYS A 581 -37.70 -13.76 1.57
C LYS A 581 -38.27 -13.93 0.16
N GLY A 582 -38.02 -15.09 -0.47
CA GLY A 582 -38.46 -15.32 -1.84
C GLY A 582 -37.75 -14.38 -2.82
N ASN A 583 -38.50 -13.48 -3.48
CA ASN A 583 -37.97 -12.59 -4.51
C ASN A 583 -37.57 -11.17 -4.00
N GLY A 584 -37.87 -10.82 -2.74
CA GLY A 584 -37.69 -9.45 -2.25
C GLY A 584 -37.69 -9.34 -0.72
N SER A 585 -38.14 -8.20 -0.19
CA SER A 585 -38.19 -7.87 1.25
C SER A 585 -39.56 -7.30 1.62
N SER A 586 -39.72 -6.76 2.83
CA SER A 586 -40.84 -5.89 3.19
C SER A 586 -40.49 -4.87 4.29
N SER A 587 -41.12 -3.70 4.23
CA SER A 587 -40.93 -2.57 5.16
C SER A 587 -41.27 -2.92 6.61
N ASP A 588 -42.23 -3.85 6.83
CA ASP A 588 -42.59 -4.38 8.16
C ASP A 588 -41.41 -5.05 8.88
N THR A 589 -40.44 -5.58 8.13
CA THR A 589 -39.24 -6.27 8.64
C THR A 589 -37.95 -5.46 8.47
N ALA A 590 -38.01 -4.31 7.82
CA ALA A 590 -36.86 -3.46 7.54
C ALA A 590 -36.48 -2.62 8.77
N THR A 591 -35.19 -2.57 9.10
CA THR A 591 -34.63 -1.70 10.16
C THR A 591 -33.63 -0.73 9.53
N VAL A 592 -33.88 0.57 9.65
CA VAL A 592 -33.09 1.61 8.98
C VAL A 592 -32.74 2.71 9.98
N GLU A 593 -31.49 3.16 9.94
CA GLU A 593 -30.94 4.33 10.62
C GLU A 593 -30.55 5.38 9.56
N GLY A 594 -31.42 6.35 9.33
CA GLY A 594 -31.27 7.42 8.32
C GLY A 594 -30.81 8.75 8.94
N GLU A 595 -30.33 9.68 8.12
CA GLU A 595 -29.85 11.00 8.61
C GLU A 595 -31.02 11.85 9.16
N THR A 596 -32.21 11.69 8.57
CA THR A 596 -33.49 12.22 9.04
C THR A 596 -34.55 11.12 9.25
N ALA A 597 -35.67 11.46 9.89
CA ALA A 597 -36.79 10.53 10.06
C ALA A 597 -37.49 10.21 8.72
N GLU A 598 -37.45 11.16 7.79
CA GLU A 598 -37.89 11.00 6.40
C GLU A 598 -36.99 10.02 5.63
N ASP A 599 -35.67 10.02 5.88
CA ASP A 599 -34.75 9.02 5.36
C ASP A 599 -35.08 7.63 5.93
N GLU A 600 -35.26 7.49 7.26
CA GLU A 600 -35.65 6.22 7.88
C GLU A 600 -36.93 5.63 7.28
N GLN A 601 -37.95 6.47 7.06
CA GLN A 601 -39.22 6.04 6.47
C GLN A 601 -39.08 5.64 5.00
N SER A 602 -38.37 6.43 4.20
CA SER A 602 -38.15 6.11 2.78
C SER A 602 -37.28 4.86 2.60
N GLY A 603 -36.23 4.70 3.42
CA GLY A 603 -35.36 3.53 3.41
C GLY A 603 -36.08 2.25 3.80
N LYS A 604 -37.05 2.32 4.73
CA LYS A 604 -37.96 1.20 5.02
C LYS A 604 -38.85 0.88 3.81
N ALA A 605 -39.41 1.89 3.14
CA ALA A 605 -40.31 1.70 1.99
C ALA A 605 -39.63 1.05 0.78
N LEU A 606 -38.32 1.27 0.56
CA LEU A 606 -37.54 0.57 -0.48
C LEU A 606 -37.62 -0.96 -0.37
N ALA A 607 -37.80 -1.50 0.85
CA ALA A 607 -37.91 -2.94 1.04
C ALA A 607 -39.07 -3.58 0.25
N ASP A 608 -40.16 -2.84 0.06
CA ASP A 608 -41.35 -3.31 -0.64
C ASP A 608 -41.20 -3.30 -2.17
N THR A 609 -40.18 -2.60 -2.73
CA THR A 609 -39.94 -2.54 -4.19
C THR A 609 -39.00 -3.63 -4.69
N PHE A 610 -38.11 -4.17 -3.83
CA PHE A 610 -37.08 -5.16 -4.19
C PHE A 610 -37.59 -6.42 -4.91
N ALA A 611 -38.86 -6.78 -4.73
CA ALA A 611 -39.47 -7.93 -5.40
C ALA A 611 -39.76 -7.68 -6.90
N THR A 612 -39.88 -6.42 -7.31
CA THR A 612 -40.16 -5.99 -8.69
C THR A 612 -39.01 -5.25 -9.35
N ASP A 613 -38.13 -4.63 -8.57
CA ASP A 613 -37.00 -3.85 -9.07
C ASP A 613 -36.10 -4.67 -10.00
N LYS A 614 -35.65 -4.05 -11.08
CA LYS A 614 -34.68 -4.59 -12.05
C LYS A 614 -33.32 -3.91 -11.94
N SER A 615 -33.15 -2.91 -11.09
CA SER A 615 -31.90 -2.21 -10.82
C SER A 615 -31.86 -1.78 -9.36
N LEU A 616 -30.73 -2.01 -8.70
CA LEU A 616 -30.45 -1.54 -7.34
C LEU A 616 -28.95 -1.29 -7.20
N GLU A 617 -28.56 -0.04 -6.98
CA GLU A 617 -27.18 0.36 -6.75
C GLU A 617 -26.98 0.83 -5.30
N PHE A 618 -25.92 0.33 -4.66
CA PHE A 618 -25.45 0.83 -3.38
C PHE A 618 -24.17 1.62 -3.61
N VAL A 619 -24.15 2.89 -3.21
CA VAL A 619 -22.96 3.75 -3.23
C VAL A 619 -22.66 4.25 -1.83
N SER A 620 -21.44 4.74 -1.57
CA SER A 620 -21.10 5.37 -0.28
C SER A 620 -22.11 6.47 0.09
N ALA A 621 -22.48 6.53 1.37
CA ALA A 621 -23.34 7.58 1.90
C ALA A 621 -22.79 9.00 1.61
N SER A 622 -21.47 9.16 1.59
CA SER A 622 -20.80 10.44 1.36
C SER A 622 -19.34 10.25 0.95
N ASP A 623 -18.88 11.01 -0.03
CA ASP A 623 -17.45 11.14 -0.36
C ASP A 623 -16.77 12.12 0.61
N ASN A 624 -16.94 11.90 1.93
CA ASN A 624 -16.42 12.85 2.91
C ASN A 624 -14.89 12.89 2.88
N PHE A 625 -14.35 14.10 3.04
CA PHE A 625 -12.93 14.39 3.13
C PHE A 625 -12.71 15.58 4.07
N ILE A 626 -11.50 15.72 4.61
CA ILE A 626 -11.10 16.93 5.35
C ILE A 626 -9.70 17.34 4.90
N LYS A 627 -9.54 18.64 4.65
CA LYS A 627 -8.27 19.30 4.33
C LYS A 627 -8.21 20.58 5.16
N VAL A 628 -7.07 20.81 5.78
CA VAL A 628 -6.80 21.98 6.62
C VAL A 628 -5.73 22.81 5.93
N ASN A 629 -5.89 24.13 5.91
CA ASN A 629 -4.84 25.02 5.41
C ASN A 629 -3.64 25.00 6.38
N PRO A 630 -2.41 25.32 5.93
CA PRO A 630 -1.23 25.31 6.78
C PRO A 630 -1.43 26.15 8.06
N VAL A 631 -1.04 25.59 9.21
CA VAL A 631 -1.20 26.21 10.53
C VAL A 631 0.17 26.54 11.11
N THR A 632 0.28 27.70 11.73
CA THR A 632 1.43 28.14 12.54
C THR A 632 1.00 28.47 13.96
N ASP A 633 1.97 28.64 14.87
CA ASP A 633 1.76 29.12 16.23
C ASP A 633 1.13 30.53 16.32
N GLU A 634 1.21 31.31 15.25
CA GLU A 634 0.56 32.63 15.11
C GLU A 634 -0.86 32.60 14.51
N THR A 635 -1.36 31.43 14.13
CA THR A 635 -2.66 31.31 13.44
C THR A 635 -3.84 31.58 14.38
N THR A 636 -4.64 32.61 14.09
CA THR A 636 -5.84 32.97 14.88
C THR A 636 -7.14 32.36 14.36
N THR A 637 -7.17 31.92 13.11
CA THR A 637 -8.37 31.40 12.44
C THR A 637 -8.00 30.14 11.66
N LEU A 638 -8.54 28.99 12.09
CA LEU A 638 -8.37 27.72 11.40
C LEU A 638 -9.33 27.66 10.22
N THR A 639 -8.82 27.27 9.05
CA THR A 639 -9.58 27.25 7.79
C THR A 639 -9.23 26.02 6.97
N GLY A 640 -10.13 25.62 6.07
CA GLY A 640 -9.87 24.50 5.19
C GLY A 640 -11.06 24.16 4.28
N LYS A 641 -11.04 22.93 3.76
CA LYS A 641 -12.12 22.36 2.95
C LYS A 641 -12.54 20.98 3.42
N THR A 642 -13.83 20.69 3.27
CA THR A 642 -14.46 19.39 3.47
C THR A 642 -15.62 19.24 2.48
N THR A 643 -16.44 18.20 2.59
CA THR A 643 -17.68 18.06 1.81
C THR A 643 -18.63 19.21 2.11
N ALA A 644 -19.37 19.67 1.09
CA ALA A 644 -20.31 20.78 1.24
C ALA A 644 -21.38 20.44 2.30
N GLY A 645 -21.61 21.34 3.26
CA GLY A 645 -22.52 21.10 4.38
C GLY A 645 -22.01 20.13 5.45
N ALA A 646 -20.78 19.61 5.35
CA ALA A 646 -20.20 18.76 6.39
C ALA A 646 -19.98 19.53 7.70
N TYR A 647 -20.10 18.84 8.82
CA TYR A 647 -19.81 19.39 10.14
C TYR A 647 -18.32 19.23 10.45
N VAL A 648 -17.73 20.19 11.17
CA VAL A 648 -16.30 20.19 11.52
C VAL A 648 -16.10 20.50 13.01
N THR A 649 -15.23 19.74 13.66
CA THR A 649 -14.83 19.90 15.06
C THR A 649 -13.33 19.72 15.23
N ILE A 650 -12.81 20.07 16.40
CA ILE A 650 -11.38 20.07 16.72
C ILE A 650 -11.15 19.25 17.99
N SER A 651 -10.18 18.32 17.92
CA SER A 651 -9.74 17.46 19.02
C SER A 651 -8.25 17.69 19.31
N GLY A 652 -7.80 17.40 20.54
CA GLY A 652 -6.40 17.54 20.96
C GLY A 652 -5.94 18.96 21.36
N LEU A 653 -6.65 20.03 21.00
CA LEU A 653 -6.33 21.40 21.44
C LEU A 653 -7.01 21.76 22.77
N LYS A 654 -6.23 22.30 23.71
CA LYS A 654 -6.72 22.78 25.01
C LYS A 654 -7.38 24.16 24.87
N GLY A 655 -8.58 24.30 25.46
CA GLY A 655 -9.31 25.58 25.52
C GLY A 655 -10.29 25.81 24.38
N ILE A 656 -10.39 24.87 23.44
CA ILE A 656 -11.51 24.80 22.50
C ILE A 656 -12.79 24.44 23.29
N PRO A 657 -13.89 25.20 23.15
CA PRO A 657 -15.17 24.85 23.76
C PRO A 657 -15.77 23.59 23.12
N GLU A 658 -16.69 22.94 23.81
CA GLU A 658 -17.51 21.90 23.19
C GLU A 658 -18.37 22.51 22.06
N GLY A 659 -18.56 21.76 20.97
CA GLY A 659 -19.42 22.19 19.87
C GLY A 659 -20.89 22.35 20.28
N SER A 660 -21.67 23.00 19.43
CA SER A 660 -23.13 23.12 19.60
C SER A 660 -23.92 22.42 18.49
N LEU A 661 -23.28 22.15 17.35
CA LEU A 661 -23.90 21.48 16.21
C LEU A 661 -23.86 19.96 16.40
N THR A 662 -24.87 19.28 15.87
CA THR A 662 -24.98 17.82 15.87
C THR A 662 -25.14 17.38 14.43
N ALA A 663 -24.33 16.43 13.96
CA ALA A 663 -24.35 16.02 12.56
C ALA A 663 -25.58 15.17 12.20
N ASN A 664 -25.98 14.26 13.09
CA ASN A 664 -27.16 13.40 12.96
C ASN A 664 -27.58 12.85 14.34
N SER A 665 -28.74 12.22 14.42
CA SER A 665 -29.31 11.65 15.66
C SER A 665 -28.46 10.56 16.32
N TYR A 666 -27.57 9.91 15.57
CA TYR A 666 -26.72 8.80 16.02
C TYR A 666 -25.30 9.22 16.39
N ASP A 667 -24.92 10.48 16.18
CA ASP A 667 -23.60 11.03 16.49
C ASP A 667 -23.62 11.82 17.81
N SER A 668 -22.90 11.31 18.81
CA SER A 668 -22.73 11.98 20.09
C SER A 668 -21.75 13.16 20.04
N THR A 669 -20.92 13.23 18.98
CA THR A 669 -19.93 14.28 18.77
C THR A 669 -20.60 15.63 18.55
N LYS A 670 -20.07 16.67 19.20
CA LYS A 670 -20.50 18.04 18.98
C LYS A 670 -19.52 18.80 18.10
N TYR A 671 -20.06 19.48 17.10
CA TYR A 671 -19.31 20.16 16.06
C TYR A 671 -19.36 21.68 16.25
N LEU A 672 -18.26 22.33 15.88
CA LEU A 672 -18.03 23.76 16.08
C LEU A 672 -18.66 24.58 14.95
N VAL A 673 -18.47 24.11 13.71
CA VAL A 673 -18.92 24.80 12.48
C VAL A 673 -19.46 23.81 11.46
N GLN A 674 -20.21 24.32 10.49
CA GLN A 674 -20.65 23.59 9.31
C GLN A 674 -20.04 24.26 8.08
N ALA A 675 -19.57 23.46 7.12
CA ALA A 675 -18.97 23.95 5.89
C ALA A 675 -20.02 24.56 4.95
N ASP A 676 -19.60 25.55 4.16
CA ASP A 676 -20.46 26.22 3.19
C ASP A 676 -20.79 25.33 1.97
N LYS A 677 -21.56 25.86 1.03
CA LYS A 677 -21.94 25.17 -0.22
C LYS A 677 -20.77 24.83 -1.14
N GLY A 678 -19.61 25.47 -0.96
CA GLY A 678 -18.36 25.19 -1.66
C GLY A 678 -17.41 24.28 -0.85
N GLY A 679 -17.85 23.77 0.31
CA GLY A 679 -17.07 22.95 1.21
C GLY A 679 -16.06 23.72 2.07
N ASN A 680 -16.06 25.06 2.05
CA ASN A 680 -15.13 25.84 2.87
C ASN A 680 -15.63 25.89 4.31
N TRP A 681 -14.70 25.78 5.26
CA TRP A 681 -14.98 25.98 6.69
C TRP A 681 -13.96 26.93 7.30
N SER A 682 -14.38 27.65 8.35
CA SER A 682 -13.56 28.63 9.07
C SER A 682 -13.98 28.67 10.53
N TYR A 683 -13.02 28.61 11.44
CA TYR A 683 -13.23 28.70 12.88
C TYR A 683 -12.22 29.66 13.52
N GLU A 684 -12.71 30.74 14.11
CA GLU A 684 -11.90 31.70 14.86
C GLU A 684 -11.58 31.14 16.24
N LEU A 685 -10.30 31.15 16.63
CA LEU A 685 -9.87 30.59 17.91
C LEU A 685 -10.31 31.51 19.07
N PRO A 686 -10.87 30.94 20.17
CA PRO A 686 -11.24 31.72 21.33
C PRO A 686 -10.06 32.47 21.95
N THR A 687 -10.31 33.68 22.44
CA THR A 687 -9.30 34.50 23.13
C THR A 687 -8.63 33.73 24.27
N GLY A 688 -7.29 33.59 24.18
CA GLY A 688 -6.49 32.88 25.18
C GLY A 688 -6.20 31.41 24.84
N VAL A 689 -6.73 30.87 23.75
CA VAL A 689 -6.21 29.64 23.13
C VAL A 689 -4.88 29.97 22.44
N SER A 690 -3.84 29.22 22.76
CA SER A 690 -2.52 29.32 22.15
C SER A 690 -2.22 28.07 21.34
N LEU A 691 -1.69 28.21 20.13
CA LEU A 691 -1.18 27.10 19.32
C LEU A 691 0.31 26.88 19.64
N PRO A 692 0.69 25.79 20.34
CA PRO A 692 2.10 25.54 20.62
C PRO A 692 2.84 25.09 19.34
N ALA A 693 3.91 25.80 18.98
CA ALA A 693 4.79 25.45 17.87
C ALA A 693 5.33 24.02 17.98
N ASN A 694 5.46 23.36 16.83
CA ASN A 694 5.89 21.97 16.68
C ASN A 694 5.11 21.00 17.60
N ALA A 695 3.78 21.14 17.59
CA ALA A 695 2.83 20.18 18.15
C ALA A 695 1.80 19.78 17.08
N SER A 696 0.89 18.87 17.43
CA SER A 696 -0.17 18.44 16.52
C SER A 696 -1.54 18.35 17.22
N PHE A 697 -2.59 18.43 16.42
CA PHE A 697 -3.98 18.25 16.85
C PHE A 697 -4.82 17.64 15.72
N GLU A 698 -6.08 17.31 15.99
CA GLU A 698 -6.97 16.67 15.02
C GLU A 698 -8.10 17.62 14.59
N VAL A 699 -8.37 17.69 13.30
CA VAL A 699 -9.61 18.28 12.75
C VAL A 699 -10.46 17.13 12.22
N ILE A 700 -11.65 16.99 12.77
CA ILE A 700 -12.58 15.90 12.48
C ILE A 700 -13.77 16.48 11.71
N SER A 701 -14.16 15.83 10.63
CA SER A 701 -15.35 16.18 9.87
C SER A 701 -16.30 15.01 9.67
N SER A 702 -17.61 15.29 9.64
CA SER A 702 -18.69 14.33 9.48
C SER A 702 -19.72 14.82 8.46
N ALA A 703 -20.08 13.96 7.51
CA ALA A 703 -21.12 14.21 6.51
C ALA A 703 -21.73 12.88 6.04
N GLY A 704 -23.06 12.74 6.08
CA GLY A 704 -23.73 11.50 5.69
C GLY A 704 -23.16 10.29 6.43
N PHE A 705 -23.02 10.41 7.76
CA PHE A 705 -22.39 9.44 8.67
C PHE A 705 -20.90 9.11 8.46
N ILE A 706 -20.27 9.51 7.34
CA ILE A 706 -18.85 9.27 7.11
C ILE A 706 -18.02 10.28 7.89
N VAL A 707 -17.22 9.79 8.83
CA VAL A 707 -16.25 10.59 9.57
C VAL A 707 -14.89 10.52 8.88
N LYS A 708 -14.19 11.66 8.78
CA LYS A 708 -12.79 11.76 8.37
C LYS A 708 -12.03 12.67 9.33
N THR A 709 -10.79 12.29 9.62
CA THR A 709 -9.88 13.05 10.49
C THR A 709 -8.67 13.49 9.68
N ALA A 710 -8.19 14.71 9.93
CA ALA A 710 -6.89 15.18 9.49
C ALA A 710 -6.04 15.53 10.72
N THR A 711 -4.83 14.97 10.78
CA THR A 711 -3.82 15.32 11.77
C THR A 711 -3.09 16.58 11.30
N VAL A 712 -3.21 17.66 12.06
CA VAL A 712 -2.66 18.98 11.73
C VAL A 712 -1.41 19.23 12.55
N VAL A 713 -0.30 19.56 11.88
CA VAL A 713 0.93 20.05 12.51
C VAL A 713 0.89 21.57 12.62
N ILE A 714 1.29 22.10 13.78
CA ILE A 714 1.48 23.52 14.03
C ILE A 714 2.95 23.85 13.75
N ASN A 715 3.22 24.46 12.59
CA ASN A 715 4.58 24.85 12.19
C ASN A 715 5.08 26.05 13.00
N ASP A 716 6.41 26.19 13.15
CA ASP A 716 7.05 27.28 13.89
C ASP A 716 7.28 28.52 13.00
N ALA A 717 6.58 29.63 13.28
CA ALA A 717 6.76 30.90 12.59
C ALA A 717 7.80 31.83 13.23
N GLU A 718 8.26 31.55 14.46
CA GLU A 718 9.17 32.39 15.23
C GLU A 718 10.64 32.06 14.96
N THR A 719 11.01 30.77 14.85
CA THR A 719 12.39 30.35 14.55
C THR A 719 12.96 30.99 13.27
N PRO A 720 12.23 31.09 12.14
CA PRO A 720 12.69 31.83 10.96
C PRO A 720 12.99 33.33 11.23
N LYS A 721 12.24 33.97 12.14
CA LYS A 721 12.48 35.35 12.56
C LYS A 721 13.72 35.47 13.43
N GLN A 722 13.99 34.47 14.28
CA GLN A 722 15.22 34.40 15.10
C GLN A 722 16.48 34.22 14.23
N ALA A 723 16.45 33.36 13.21
CA ALA A 723 17.55 33.29 12.23
C ALA A 723 17.77 34.64 11.50
N SER A 724 16.68 35.31 11.14
CA SER A 724 16.74 36.63 10.48
C SER A 724 17.29 37.73 11.40
N SER A 725 16.96 37.72 12.70
CA SER A 725 17.47 38.68 13.69
C SER A 725 18.96 38.44 14.01
N ALA A 726 19.40 37.17 14.02
CA ALA A 726 20.81 36.79 14.15
C ALA A 726 21.64 37.32 12.97
N ALA A 727 21.15 37.16 11.73
CA ALA A 727 21.79 37.69 10.53
C ALA A 727 21.88 39.23 10.54
N GLY A 728 20.83 39.93 11.00
CA GLY A 728 20.87 41.38 11.22
C GLY A 728 21.91 41.80 12.28
N SER A 729 22.07 41.01 13.34
CA SER A 729 23.07 41.24 14.39
C SER A 729 24.50 41.09 13.86
N LEU A 730 24.76 40.10 13.01
CA LEU A 730 26.04 39.94 12.30
C LEU A 730 26.38 41.16 11.44
N ILE A 731 25.43 41.68 10.66
CA ILE A 731 25.64 42.88 9.82
C ILE A 731 26.08 44.08 10.69
N ASN A 732 25.43 44.27 11.85
CA ASN A 732 25.78 45.31 12.80
C ASN A 732 27.18 45.09 13.40
N ALA A 733 27.52 43.85 13.79
CA ALA A 733 28.82 43.52 14.37
C ALA A 733 29.99 43.75 13.40
N ASN A 734 29.83 43.33 12.14
CA ASN A 734 30.82 43.57 11.07
C ASN A 734 30.99 45.07 10.81
N SER A 735 29.88 45.81 10.67
CA SER A 735 29.90 47.26 10.45
C SER A 735 30.62 48.01 11.59
N ALA A 736 30.37 47.59 12.85
CA ALA A 736 31.07 48.14 14.00
C ALA A 736 32.57 47.80 13.97
N ALA A 737 32.96 46.57 13.63
CA ALA A 737 34.36 46.15 13.52
C ALA A 737 35.15 46.95 12.46
N ASP A 738 34.60 47.11 11.26
CA ASP A 738 35.24 47.88 10.16
C ASP A 738 35.46 49.35 10.52
N VAL A 739 34.47 49.98 11.17
CA VAL A 739 34.58 51.36 11.65
C VAL A 739 35.60 51.45 12.80
N THR A 740 35.61 50.47 13.72
CA THR A 740 36.56 50.43 14.85
C THR A 740 38.00 50.29 14.36
N ALA A 741 38.26 49.44 13.37
CA ALA A 741 39.58 49.27 12.74
C ALA A 741 40.04 50.56 12.02
N SER A 742 39.11 51.22 11.32
CA SER A 742 39.38 52.50 10.65
C SER A 742 39.74 53.61 11.65
N GLN A 743 39.01 53.68 12.77
CA GLN A 743 39.32 54.59 13.88
C GLN A 743 40.70 54.27 14.50
N ALA A 744 40.99 53.00 14.83
CA ALA A 744 42.26 52.60 15.43
C ALA A 744 43.48 52.94 14.54
N LYS A 745 43.33 52.83 13.22
CA LYS A 745 44.35 53.27 12.24
C LYS A 745 44.57 54.78 12.30
N ALA A 746 43.49 55.57 12.36
CA ALA A 746 43.59 57.03 12.50
C ALA A 746 44.18 57.46 13.85
N THR A 747 43.80 56.82 14.95
CA THR A 747 44.37 57.04 16.30
C THR A 747 45.87 56.77 16.32
N SER A 748 46.32 55.70 15.64
CA SER A 748 47.73 55.33 15.55
C SER A 748 48.55 56.29 14.67
N ALA A 749 47.95 56.83 13.60
CA ALA A 749 48.55 57.92 12.83
C ALA A 749 48.70 59.19 13.68
N ALA A 750 47.66 59.59 14.43
CA ALA A 750 47.72 60.74 15.32
C ALA A 750 48.76 60.59 16.44
N ALA A 751 48.94 59.38 16.98
CA ALA A 751 50.00 59.07 17.94
C ALA A 751 51.41 59.13 17.32
N SER A 752 51.56 58.70 16.07
CA SER A 752 52.82 58.78 15.33
C SER A 752 53.23 60.23 15.07
N ASP A 753 52.28 61.08 14.66
CA ASP A 753 52.48 62.52 14.50
C ASP A 753 52.88 63.18 15.83
N ALA A 754 52.15 62.89 16.92
CA ALA A 754 52.45 63.42 18.26
C ALA A 754 53.87 63.04 18.74
N ALA A 755 54.29 61.79 18.51
CA ALA A 755 55.64 61.33 18.81
C ALA A 755 56.71 62.01 17.95
N SER A 756 56.42 62.27 16.67
CA SER A 756 57.31 63.05 15.80
C SER A 756 57.47 64.49 16.31
N TYR A 757 56.38 65.15 16.67
CA TYR A 757 56.43 66.53 17.20
C TYR A 757 57.18 66.61 18.53
N ALA A 758 56.96 65.65 19.43
CA ALA A 758 57.70 65.55 20.70
C ALA A 758 59.21 65.30 20.48
N SER A 759 59.56 64.44 19.53
CA SER A 759 60.97 64.16 19.18
C SER A 759 61.68 65.39 18.62
N GLU A 760 61.02 66.14 17.74
CA GLU A 760 61.54 67.40 17.20
C GLU A 760 61.68 68.46 18.31
N ALA A 761 60.68 68.59 19.19
CA ALA A 761 60.70 69.49 20.35
C ALA A 761 61.87 69.17 21.30
N GLN A 762 62.12 67.89 21.60
CA GLN A 762 63.28 67.48 22.40
C GLN A 762 64.61 67.77 21.71
N SER A 763 64.72 67.59 20.39
CA SER A 763 65.92 67.91 19.62
C SER A 763 66.27 69.40 19.66
N ILE A 764 65.26 70.28 19.57
CA ILE A 764 65.43 71.73 19.70
C ILE A 764 65.82 72.08 21.15
N ALA A 765 65.13 71.52 22.15
CA ALA A 765 65.42 71.77 23.56
C ALA A 765 66.82 71.31 24.01
N GLY A 766 67.33 70.20 23.45
CA GLY A 766 68.70 69.74 23.67
C GLY A 766 69.75 70.72 23.11
N SER A 767 69.41 71.44 22.03
CA SER A 767 70.27 72.46 21.42
C SER A 767 70.22 73.81 22.15
N HIS A 768 69.23 74.03 23.03
CA HIS A 768 69.03 75.28 23.78
C HIS A 768 68.90 74.99 25.28
N ALA A 769 69.88 74.25 25.81
CA ALA A 769 69.84 73.67 27.16
C ALA A 769 69.71 74.70 28.31
N ASP A 770 69.98 75.98 28.09
CA ASP A 770 69.87 77.03 29.11
C ASP A 770 68.47 77.66 29.18
N ASN A 771 67.59 77.42 28.20
CA ASN A 771 66.22 77.93 28.20
C ASN A 771 65.25 76.96 28.90
N MET A 772 64.81 77.34 30.12
CA MET A 772 63.89 76.51 30.92
C MET A 772 62.47 76.42 30.34
N GLU A 773 61.99 77.43 29.62
CA GLU A 773 60.64 77.45 29.03
C GLU A 773 60.55 76.48 27.85
N VAL A 774 61.57 76.48 26.98
CA VAL A 774 61.73 75.50 25.89
C VAL A 774 61.81 74.06 26.44
N LYS A 775 62.53 73.83 27.55
CA LYS A 775 62.57 72.53 28.23
C LYS A 775 61.21 72.10 28.78
N SER A 776 60.43 73.03 29.35
CA SER A 776 59.09 72.72 29.85
C SER A 776 58.15 72.30 28.71
N LEU A 777 58.10 73.10 27.64
CA LEU A 777 57.27 72.81 26.47
C LEU A 777 57.65 71.48 25.80
N ALA A 778 58.94 71.14 25.72
CA ALA A 778 59.38 69.84 25.19
C ALA A 778 58.96 68.68 26.09
N SER A 779 58.96 68.87 27.42
CA SER A 779 58.44 67.89 28.38
C SER A 779 56.91 67.74 28.28
N ASP A 780 56.18 68.82 27.99
CA ASP A 780 54.74 68.78 27.80
C ASP A 780 54.36 68.11 26.46
N ALA A 781 55.07 68.39 25.37
CA ALA A 781 54.93 67.66 24.11
C ALA A 781 55.19 66.15 24.26
N GLU A 782 56.20 65.76 25.05
CA GLU A 782 56.46 64.35 25.40
C GLU A 782 55.28 63.72 26.18
N LYS A 783 54.68 64.42 27.14
CA LYS A 783 53.46 63.94 27.83
C LYS A 783 52.29 63.75 26.85
N GLN A 784 52.11 64.66 25.89
CA GLN A 784 51.07 64.54 24.87
C GLN A 784 51.32 63.34 23.93
N SER A 785 52.57 63.11 23.52
CA SER A 785 52.98 61.89 22.81
C SER A 785 52.60 60.62 23.58
N GLN A 786 52.88 60.58 24.89
CA GLN A 786 52.52 59.44 25.75
C GLN A 786 50.99 59.24 25.88
N ILE A 787 50.21 60.32 25.97
CA ILE A 787 48.74 60.28 25.98
C ILE A 787 48.21 59.71 24.66
N ALA A 788 48.73 60.19 23.51
CA ALA A 788 48.32 59.70 22.21
C ALA A 788 48.70 58.22 21.98
N LEU A 789 49.89 57.81 22.46
CA LEU A 789 50.33 56.41 22.43
C LEU A 789 49.46 55.50 23.30
N ALA A 790 49.04 55.95 24.47
CA ALA A 790 48.10 55.22 25.32
C ALA A 790 46.74 55.05 24.63
N ALA A 791 46.21 56.11 24.02
CA ALA A 791 44.97 56.06 23.25
C ALA A 791 45.06 55.13 22.02
N SER A 792 46.20 55.11 21.32
CA SER A 792 46.48 54.18 20.20
C SER A 792 46.45 52.71 20.67
N LYS A 793 47.09 52.38 21.81
CA LYS A 793 47.04 51.04 22.41
C LYS A 793 45.62 50.62 22.78
N SER A 794 44.85 51.53 23.40
CA SER A 794 43.44 51.28 23.75
C SER A 794 42.57 51.07 22.51
N ALA A 795 42.71 51.91 21.47
CA ALA A 795 41.96 51.75 20.23
C ALA A 795 42.31 50.46 19.48
N ALA A 796 43.57 50.01 19.52
CA ALA A 796 43.97 48.71 18.99
C ALA A 796 43.33 47.54 19.77
N ALA A 797 43.22 47.64 21.10
CA ALA A 797 42.50 46.67 21.91
C ALA A 797 40.98 46.65 21.58
N SER A 798 40.36 47.82 21.43
CA SER A 798 38.96 47.94 20.95
C SER A 798 38.77 47.31 19.58
N SER A 799 39.70 47.53 18.63
CA SER A 799 39.64 46.91 17.30
C SER A 799 39.69 45.39 17.35
N SER A 800 40.57 44.82 18.19
CA SER A 800 40.65 43.37 18.41
C SER A 800 39.39 42.81 19.08
N ALA A 801 38.79 43.55 20.02
CA ALA A 801 37.55 43.17 20.68
C ALA A 801 36.35 43.18 19.71
N ALA A 802 36.22 44.22 18.88
CA ALA A 802 35.17 44.32 17.87
C ALA A 802 35.29 43.22 16.80
N ALA A 803 36.49 42.93 16.32
CA ALA A 803 36.75 41.83 15.38
C ALA A 803 36.42 40.46 16.00
N SER A 804 36.79 40.23 17.27
CA SER A 804 36.45 39.00 17.98
C SER A 804 34.94 38.83 18.15
N ALA A 805 34.23 39.91 18.46
CA ALA A 805 32.77 39.91 18.57
C ALA A 805 32.08 39.66 17.23
N ALA A 806 32.59 40.23 16.12
CA ALA A 806 32.11 39.94 14.77
C ALA A 806 32.22 38.46 14.40
N ILE A 807 33.33 37.80 14.76
CA ILE A 807 33.51 36.34 14.56
C ILE A 807 32.45 35.55 15.35
N VAL A 808 32.21 35.89 16.63
CA VAL A 808 31.18 35.23 17.45
C VAL A 808 29.78 35.43 16.87
N ALA A 809 29.45 36.64 16.42
CA ALA A 809 28.19 36.92 15.75
C ALA A 809 28.03 36.13 14.45
N SER A 810 29.13 35.90 13.71
CA SER A 810 29.13 35.13 12.45
C SER A 810 28.84 33.66 12.69
N SER A 811 29.49 33.05 13.68
CA SER A 811 29.22 31.66 14.06
C SER A 811 27.77 31.50 14.54
N ALA A 812 27.33 32.36 15.46
CA ALA A 812 25.99 32.28 16.03
C ALA A 812 24.88 32.50 14.97
N ALA A 813 25.04 33.45 14.03
CA ALA A 813 24.10 33.61 12.92
C ALA A 813 24.05 32.41 11.97
N SER A 814 25.18 31.70 11.79
CA SER A 814 25.27 30.50 10.96
C SER A 814 24.58 29.30 11.62
N GLU A 815 24.79 29.11 12.92
CA GLU A 815 24.10 28.07 13.71
C GLU A 815 22.60 28.34 13.79
N ALA A 816 22.17 29.59 14.05
CA ALA A 816 20.75 29.96 14.06
C ALA A 816 20.05 29.70 12.71
N SER A 817 20.72 30.00 11.59
CA SER A 817 20.22 29.70 10.24
C SER A 817 20.14 28.19 9.98
N SER A 818 21.15 27.43 10.42
CA SER A 818 21.17 25.96 10.30
C SER A 818 20.08 25.30 11.14
N ALA A 819 19.84 25.82 12.35
CA ALA A 819 18.76 25.40 13.23
C ALA A 819 17.38 25.72 12.63
N ALA A 820 17.18 26.88 12.01
CA ALA A 820 15.93 27.21 11.31
C ALA A 820 15.68 26.31 10.08
N ALA A 821 16.72 25.96 9.33
CA ALA A 821 16.62 24.96 8.26
C ALA A 821 16.25 23.57 8.82
N ALA A 822 16.81 23.18 9.98
CA ALA A 822 16.46 21.94 10.66
C ALA A 822 15.00 21.91 11.14
N VAL A 823 14.47 23.02 11.67
CA VAL A 823 13.03 23.16 12.00
C VAL A 823 12.17 22.99 10.76
N SER A 824 12.48 23.71 9.66
CA SER A 824 11.69 23.61 8.43
C SER A 824 11.68 22.18 7.83
N ASN A 825 12.81 21.49 7.85
CA ASN A 825 12.90 20.08 7.42
C ASN A 825 12.15 19.13 8.36
N ALA A 826 12.17 19.39 9.66
CA ALA A 826 11.45 18.59 10.65
C ALA A 826 9.93 18.81 10.57
N ASP A 827 9.45 20.04 10.37
CA ASP A 827 8.04 20.35 10.13
C ASP A 827 7.54 19.69 8.83
N ALA A 828 8.32 19.74 7.74
CA ALA A 828 7.99 19.02 6.51
C ALA A 828 7.91 17.48 6.70
N SER A 829 8.82 16.93 7.51
CA SER A 829 8.83 15.51 7.87
C SER A 829 7.63 15.13 8.75
N ALA A 830 7.25 15.98 9.71
CA ALA A 830 6.09 15.80 10.57
C ALA A 830 4.78 15.85 9.77
N ASN A 831 4.62 16.81 8.87
CA ASN A 831 3.46 16.90 7.98
C ASN A 831 3.33 15.67 7.07
N SER A 832 4.45 15.17 6.54
CA SER A 832 4.46 13.94 5.72
C SER A 832 4.07 12.70 6.53
N ALA A 833 4.54 12.59 7.78
CA ALA A 833 4.21 11.51 8.68
C ALA A 833 2.75 11.58 9.18
N ALA A 834 2.20 12.78 9.38
CA ALA A 834 0.79 13.00 9.71
C ALA A 834 -0.15 12.49 8.59
N ALA A 835 0.12 12.88 7.33
CA ALA A 835 -0.66 12.42 6.19
C ALA A 835 -0.58 10.89 5.99
N ALA A 836 0.58 10.27 6.26
CA ALA A 836 0.72 8.82 6.24
C ALA A 836 -0.06 8.13 7.37
N TYR A 837 -0.06 8.72 8.58
CA TYR A 837 -0.87 8.22 9.70
C TYR A 837 -2.37 8.23 9.38
N ASP A 838 -2.90 9.34 8.85
CA ASP A 838 -4.32 9.48 8.50
C ASP A 838 -4.76 8.46 7.43
N SER A 839 -3.89 8.15 6.44
CA SER A 839 -4.12 7.10 5.43
C SER A 839 -4.19 5.71 6.07
N TYR A 840 -3.13 5.30 6.78
CA TYR A 840 -3.04 3.97 7.37
C TYR A 840 -4.09 3.73 8.47
N ALA A 841 -4.50 4.77 9.21
CA ALA A 841 -5.60 4.68 10.17
C ALA A 841 -6.96 4.45 9.48
N SER A 842 -7.18 5.07 8.32
CA SER A 842 -8.36 4.84 7.48
C SER A 842 -8.37 3.42 6.91
N GLU A 843 -7.23 2.95 6.38
CA GLU A 843 -7.06 1.58 5.87
C GLU A 843 -7.30 0.52 6.97
N ALA A 844 -6.79 0.75 8.19
CA ALA A 844 -7.05 -0.14 9.32
C ALA A 844 -8.54 -0.20 9.66
N SER A 845 -9.23 0.95 9.70
CA SER A 845 -10.68 0.99 9.96
C SER A 845 -11.46 0.22 8.89
N ALA A 846 -11.10 0.37 7.62
CA ALA A 846 -11.70 -0.36 6.49
C ALA A 846 -11.53 -1.88 6.63
N ALA A 847 -10.29 -2.34 6.89
CA ALA A 847 -9.99 -3.76 7.04
C ALA A 847 -10.71 -4.38 8.26
N SER A 848 -10.82 -3.64 9.37
CA SER A 848 -11.59 -4.06 10.54
C SER A 848 -13.07 -4.29 10.22
N ALA A 849 -13.69 -3.40 9.44
CA ALA A 849 -15.11 -3.53 9.06
C ALA A 849 -15.36 -4.66 8.05
N ALA A 850 -14.36 -4.99 7.23
CA ALA A 850 -14.39 -6.12 6.29
C ALA A 850 -14.10 -7.49 6.96
N ASN A 851 -13.84 -7.54 8.27
CA ASN A 851 -13.28 -8.69 8.99
C ASN A 851 -11.91 -9.17 8.46
N ASP A 852 -11.18 -8.34 7.71
CA ASP A 852 -9.80 -8.63 7.32
C ASP A 852 -8.83 -8.34 8.46
N SER A 853 -8.63 -9.38 9.29
CA SER A 853 -7.66 -9.35 10.39
C SER A 853 -6.21 -9.10 9.93
N SER A 854 -5.85 -9.39 8.67
CA SER A 854 -4.49 -9.29 8.16
C SER A 854 -4.15 -7.88 7.65
N GLY A 855 -5.05 -7.26 6.87
CA GLY A 855 -5.00 -5.85 6.52
C GLY A 855 -5.07 -4.97 7.75
N TYR A 856 -5.95 -5.28 8.72
CA TYR A 856 -6.05 -4.54 9.98
C TYR A 856 -4.72 -4.48 10.73
N ALA A 857 -4.08 -5.64 10.95
CA ALA A 857 -2.81 -5.71 11.67
C ALA A 857 -1.68 -4.95 10.94
N THR A 858 -1.66 -5.02 9.61
CA THR A 858 -0.66 -4.36 8.76
C THR A 858 -0.83 -2.84 8.80
N ALA A 859 -2.01 -2.34 8.48
CA ALA A 859 -2.32 -0.91 8.45
C ALA A 859 -2.20 -0.26 9.84
N SER A 860 -2.68 -0.94 10.91
CA SER A 860 -2.53 -0.46 12.30
C SER A 860 -1.04 -0.34 12.72
N SER A 861 -0.19 -1.25 12.27
CA SER A 861 1.26 -1.20 12.51
C SER A 861 1.95 -0.08 11.72
N ALA A 862 1.51 0.17 10.48
CA ALA A 862 1.99 1.27 9.65
C ALA A 862 1.57 2.64 10.22
N ALA A 863 0.32 2.80 10.64
CA ALA A 863 -0.17 3.99 11.34
C ALA A 863 0.63 4.25 12.63
N SER A 864 0.83 3.24 13.47
CA SER A 864 1.64 3.34 14.68
C SER A 864 3.08 3.80 14.41
N SER A 865 3.66 3.36 13.29
CA SER A 865 5.01 3.75 12.87
C SER A 865 5.06 5.20 12.37
N ALA A 866 4.04 5.63 11.61
CA ALA A 866 3.89 7.00 11.14
C ALA A 866 3.71 7.99 12.31
N ALA A 867 2.87 7.65 13.30
CA ALA A 867 2.70 8.45 14.52
C ALA A 867 3.99 8.59 15.34
N ALA A 868 4.81 7.54 15.41
CA ALA A 868 6.13 7.58 16.05
C ALA A 868 7.12 8.47 15.27
N ALA A 869 7.13 8.39 13.94
CA ALA A 869 7.96 9.25 13.08
C ALA A 869 7.57 10.73 13.20
N MET A 870 6.27 11.04 13.19
CA MET A 870 5.75 12.39 13.45
C MET A 870 6.22 12.91 14.81
N SER A 871 6.05 12.12 15.87
CA SER A 871 6.46 12.48 17.23
C SER A 871 7.97 12.78 17.33
N ALA A 872 8.80 11.98 16.64
CA ALA A 872 10.24 12.20 16.58
C ALA A 872 10.60 13.49 15.83
N ALA A 873 9.97 13.75 14.67
CA ALA A 873 10.17 14.96 13.89
C ALA A 873 9.79 16.23 14.67
N LEU A 874 8.61 16.25 15.32
CA LEU A 874 8.19 17.34 16.20
C LEU A 874 9.18 17.57 17.34
N SER A 875 9.66 16.50 17.99
CA SER A 875 10.69 16.62 19.03
C SER A 875 12.03 17.16 18.51
N THR A 876 12.41 16.85 17.27
CA THR A 876 13.62 17.40 16.62
C THR A 876 13.46 18.89 16.35
N ALA A 877 12.31 19.32 15.83
CA ALA A 877 12.00 20.73 15.60
C ALA A 877 12.06 21.53 16.93
N GLN A 878 11.44 21.04 18.00
CA GLN A 878 11.48 21.68 19.33
C GLN A 878 12.89 21.81 19.94
N VAL A 879 13.84 20.97 19.53
CA VAL A 879 15.25 21.08 19.96
C VAL A 879 15.97 22.12 19.09
N ALA A 880 15.78 22.08 17.77
CA ALA A 880 16.38 23.04 16.85
C ALA A 880 15.88 24.47 17.09
N ALA A 881 14.58 24.68 17.35
CA ALA A 881 14.03 25.99 17.70
C ALA A 881 14.71 26.63 18.93
N LYS A 882 15.03 25.82 19.96
CA LYS A 882 15.75 26.29 21.15
C LYS A 882 17.20 26.69 20.85
N VAL A 883 17.86 26.00 19.91
CA VAL A 883 19.19 26.37 19.42
C VAL A 883 19.11 27.71 18.69
N ALA A 884 18.17 27.86 17.74
CA ALA A 884 17.98 29.12 17.00
C ALA A 884 17.75 30.33 17.91
N VAL A 885 16.91 30.20 18.95
CA VAL A 885 16.68 31.26 19.96
C VAL A 885 17.96 31.57 20.75
N SER A 886 18.71 30.56 21.18
CA SER A 886 19.95 30.73 21.93
C SER A 886 21.01 31.46 21.10
N ASP A 887 21.17 31.08 19.85
CA ASP A 887 22.20 31.63 18.97
C ASP A 887 21.83 33.01 18.42
N ALA A 888 20.54 33.30 18.20
CA ALA A 888 20.07 34.66 17.94
C ALA A 888 20.40 35.61 19.11
N ALA A 889 20.20 35.17 20.36
CA ALA A 889 20.59 35.94 21.54
C ALA A 889 22.11 36.11 21.67
N ALA A 890 22.90 35.09 21.30
CA ALA A 890 24.36 35.18 21.27
C ALA A 890 24.87 36.17 20.20
N ALA A 891 24.30 36.13 19.00
CA ALA A 891 24.61 37.07 17.92
C ALA A 891 24.27 38.53 18.31
N GLY A 892 23.10 38.76 18.91
CA GLY A 892 22.71 40.07 19.42
C GLY A 892 23.64 40.59 20.53
N SER A 893 24.04 39.71 21.45
CA SER A 893 25.00 40.04 22.52
C SER A 893 26.38 40.42 21.95
N ALA A 894 26.86 39.69 20.95
CA ALA A 894 28.11 39.99 20.27
C ALA A 894 28.06 41.32 19.50
N ALA A 895 26.95 41.63 18.83
CA ALA A 895 26.75 42.92 18.17
C ALA A 895 26.78 44.11 19.16
N ALA A 896 26.24 43.92 20.37
CA ALA A 896 26.34 44.92 21.44
C ALA A 896 27.78 45.15 21.91
N VAL A 897 28.59 44.08 22.06
CA VAL A 897 30.02 44.18 22.40
C VAL A 897 30.81 44.91 21.31
N ALA A 898 30.58 44.60 20.03
CA ALA A 898 31.22 45.29 18.92
C ALA A 898 30.88 46.80 18.90
N SER A 899 29.62 47.14 19.17
CA SER A 899 29.14 48.53 19.25
C SER A 899 29.75 49.30 20.43
N ALA A 900 29.96 48.65 21.58
CA ALA A 900 30.65 49.25 22.72
C ALA A 900 32.12 49.54 22.39
N ALA A 901 32.83 48.57 21.80
CA ALA A 901 34.22 48.74 21.38
C ALA A 901 34.39 49.86 20.33
N GLN A 902 33.43 50.02 19.41
CA GLN A 902 33.37 51.14 18.46
C GLN A 902 33.23 52.51 19.15
N SER A 903 32.43 52.59 20.22
CA SER A 903 32.28 53.80 21.03
C SER A 903 33.58 54.16 21.74
N ASP A 904 34.25 53.18 22.35
CA ASP A 904 35.52 53.39 23.04
C ASP A 904 36.65 53.79 22.07
N SER A 905 36.74 53.16 20.90
CA SER A 905 37.72 53.52 19.86
C SER A 905 37.52 54.95 19.35
N LYS A 906 36.27 55.39 19.18
CA LYS A 906 35.92 56.79 18.84
C LYS A 906 36.39 57.79 19.90
N ASN A 907 36.23 57.46 21.18
CA ASN A 907 36.72 58.31 22.28
C ASN A 907 38.25 58.38 22.28
N ASN A 908 38.93 57.24 22.12
CA ASN A 908 40.40 57.19 21.99
C ASN A 908 40.91 57.99 20.77
N GLN A 909 40.21 57.94 19.64
CA GLN A 909 40.54 58.73 18.45
C GLN A 909 40.49 60.24 18.74
N ALA A 910 39.46 60.71 19.43
CA ALA A 910 39.34 62.11 19.85
C ALA A 910 40.45 62.52 20.85
N THR A 911 40.81 61.64 21.79
CA THR A 911 41.92 61.85 22.73
C THR A 911 43.26 61.99 22.01
N ALA A 912 43.60 61.07 21.09
CA ALA A 912 44.84 61.13 20.33
C ALA A 912 44.91 62.35 19.40
N ALA A 913 43.80 62.73 18.76
CA ALA A 913 43.73 63.93 17.93
C ALA A 913 43.95 65.22 18.75
N THR A 914 43.40 65.27 19.97
CA THR A 914 43.61 66.41 20.89
C THR A 914 45.07 66.50 21.34
N ALA A 915 45.64 65.39 21.79
CA ALA A 915 47.03 65.32 22.23
C ALA A 915 48.03 65.65 21.09
N ARG A 916 47.80 65.14 19.88
CA ARG A 916 48.55 65.50 18.66
C ARG A 916 48.53 67.01 18.40
N SER A 917 47.36 67.65 18.54
CA SER A 917 47.20 69.08 18.31
C SER A 917 47.97 69.90 19.35
N GLN A 918 47.90 69.50 20.62
CA GLN A 918 48.65 70.13 21.71
C GLN A 918 50.17 69.97 21.52
N ALA A 919 50.66 68.78 21.16
CA ALA A 919 52.07 68.54 20.86
C ALA A 919 52.60 69.40 19.70
N LEU A 920 51.76 69.65 18.68
CA LEU A 920 52.09 70.54 17.56
C LEU A 920 52.14 72.01 18.01
N ASP A 921 51.19 72.47 18.83
CA ASP A 921 51.19 73.83 19.38
C ASP A 921 52.42 74.08 20.26
N ASP A 922 52.81 73.10 21.07
CA ASP A 922 53.98 73.23 21.95
C ASP A 922 55.29 73.22 21.15
N LEU A 923 55.39 72.40 20.09
CA LEU A 923 56.49 72.47 19.10
C LEU A 923 56.55 73.83 18.39
N ASN A 924 55.41 74.38 17.98
CA ASN A 924 55.36 75.67 17.28
C ASN A 924 55.77 76.83 18.22
N LYS A 925 55.37 76.79 19.50
CA LYS A 925 55.86 77.74 20.52
C LYS A 925 57.36 77.64 20.69
N ILE A 926 57.91 76.43 20.82
CA ILE A 926 59.36 76.20 20.90
C ILE A 926 60.07 76.85 19.71
N LYS A 927 59.64 76.58 18.48
CA LYS A 927 60.21 77.19 17.27
C LYS A 927 60.17 78.72 17.33
N SER A 928 59.04 79.32 17.74
CA SER A 928 58.94 80.78 17.88
C SER A 928 59.87 81.37 18.96
N LEU A 929 60.16 80.63 20.03
CA LEU A 929 61.08 81.02 21.10
C LEU A 929 62.56 80.86 20.69
N THR A 930 62.87 79.97 19.74
CA THR A 930 64.23 79.75 19.24
C THR A 930 64.57 80.64 18.04
N ASP A 931 63.62 80.88 17.14
CA ASP A 931 63.79 81.76 15.97
C ASP A 931 63.99 83.24 16.35
N TYR A 932 63.64 83.62 17.59
CA TYR A 932 63.90 84.96 18.15
C TYR A 932 65.29 85.11 18.81
N ALA A 933 66.09 84.04 18.84
CA ALA A 933 67.39 83.98 19.53
C ALA A 933 68.62 83.94 18.59
N SER A 934 68.40 84.00 17.28
CA SER A 934 69.43 84.17 16.23
C SER A 934 69.52 85.60 15.74
#